data_AF-A0A8J2KYL8-F1
#
_entry.id   AF-A0A8J2KYL8-F1
#
_cell.length_a   1.000
_cell.length_b   1.000
_cell.length_c   1.000
_cell.angle_alpha   90.00
_cell.angle_beta   90.00
_cell.angle_gamma   90.00
#
_symmetry.space_group_name_H-M   'P 1'
#
loop_
_entity.id
_entity.type
_entity.pdbx_description
1 polymer ?
#
loop_
_entity_poly.entity_id
_entity_poly.type
_entity_poly.pdbx_seq_one_letter_code
_entity_poly.pdbx_strand_id
1 'polypeptide(L)'
;MSTELSFVFLLLIIARAHCDAIESNEEDDSEVSITKTNKDRVYKRGELIFSDEFDSFDLEIWNHEITLGGNSEWEFQMYVNSRSNSYARDGYLYIRPTLTSDRYGVDFVYNGQLSIEGSIPVEECTSTANWGCNRSGNYPDVINPAMSAKIRTADSFYFKYGRVDVRAKIPSADWTITTVQLVPRFNVYGSDWPASGQIEIMTSRGNKNLQLSNGDKIGPDVVTSRAHFGPEYRRNGQECTLTSFESPGEGFDADFHTYSVEWTDEQIEFLIDNMTTRVIVPPNEGFWHYGCLDTSGFNSPWEAAENKRMAPFDQKFYLVLNVAAGGTNIGMWPDDLTVSSGTSKKKPWSNTRKAFLEFYESLNDWYPSWEGDSGAFIIDYIRQLYEAVHLLPQISSLLYFVWNSNYWPDKGVTVAKVENLIVRMMTNKFSFIDNDKVVYDQFKGKRYGGSMELWNPVLFIMDLDLMKQIYIKDFDYFVNRRGLELEKNDPHMHLSLINQNGESWKDVRSKVSPTFTTGKIRRMFTIFDSSSKKMVKAIREQSQTENLFEDPNSSFAKMGKKILEQMAGKKIFKLFVMVFVPKIAELLKLKITDSDADTFFSKVIVDTLDHREKTGEKRDDFLQLMLEVRQGKIAKEDESELDSHEKNAKLKDAPSKSKLVFSDDLIIAQSLLFILGGFDTVESVLSFGVYELGINPDIQEKLYEEVKAAADENDGEFSYDIINSLEYLDMFISETLRKYPPAGRTERKSTRPYKIPDSDLTLPEGSIVTIPIYQVHHDEDYWPEPSKFDPERFTKENASKRHPFAYQPFGHGPRNCIGNRFALTEVKLALAQLVLNFKLEPNKDTVIPIKFANGANIKPDDNVSLNVQLRS
;
A
#
# COMPACT_ATOMS: atom_id res chain seq x y z
N MET A 1 5.69 2.59 -37.25
CA MET A 1 4.94 1.79 -36.26
C MET A 1 5.34 2.31 -34.89
N SER A 2 4.41 2.74 -34.03
CA SER A 2 4.81 3.26 -32.72
C SER A 2 5.56 2.16 -31.94
N THR A 3 6.64 2.54 -31.28
CA THR A 3 7.48 1.66 -30.44
C THR A 3 6.64 0.91 -29.41
N GLU A 4 5.57 1.51 -28.92
CA GLU A 4 4.60 0.90 -28.01
C GLU A 4 3.72 -0.18 -28.65
N LEU A 5 3.27 -0.01 -29.91
CA LEU A 5 2.53 -1.08 -30.60
C LEU A 5 3.45 -2.26 -30.88
N SER A 6 4.71 -1.99 -31.20
CA SER A 6 5.73 -3.02 -31.42
C SER A 6 6.05 -3.78 -30.15
N PHE A 7 5.89 -3.17 -28.96
CA PHE A 7 6.08 -3.81 -27.66
C PHE A 7 4.87 -4.62 -27.20
N VAL A 8 3.63 -4.17 -27.44
CA VAL A 8 2.45 -5.03 -27.26
C VAL A 8 2.52 -6.20 -28.21
N PHE A 9 2.95 -5.97 -29.47
CA PHE A 9 3.24 -7.05 -30.41
C PHE A 9 4.40 -7.92 -29.93
N LEU A 10 5.46 -7.38 -29.33
CA LEU A 10 6.59 -8.16 -28.81
C LEU A 10 6.20 -8.95 -27.56
N LEU A 11 5.39 -8.41 -26.65
CA LEU A 11 4.83 -9.12 -25.50
C LEU A 11 3.83 -10.19 -25.93
N LEU A 12 3.02 -9.92 -26.96
CA LEU A 12 2.12 -10.91 -27.56
C LEU A 12 2.89 -11.96 -28.38
N ILE A 13 3.98 -11.58 -29.06
CA ILE A 13 4.87 -12.50 -29.77
C ILE A 13 5.70 -13.29 -28.77
N ILE A 14 6.12 -12.72 -27.64
CA ILE A 14 6.83 -13.45 -26.58
C ILE A 14 5.84 -14.35 -25.85
N ALA A 15 4.62 -13.92 -25.55
CA ALA A 15 3.58 -14.77 -24.98
C ALA A 15 3.18 -15.91 -25.94
N ARG A 16 3.12 -15.61 -27.25
CA ARG A 16 2.83 -16.61 -28.29
C ARG A 16 4.03 -17.51 -28.59
N ALA A 17 5.25 -17.00 -28.59
CA ALA A 17 6.49 -17.77 -28.65
C ALA A 17 6.71 -18.56 -27.37
N HIS A 18 6.16 -18.14 -26.24
CA HIS A 18 6.10 -18.93 -25.01
C HIS A 18 5.10 -20.07 -25.15
N CYS A 19 3.94 -19.85 -25.77
CA CYS A 19 3.03 -20.93 -26.17
C CYS A 19 3.64 -21.88 -27.21
N ASP A 20 4.37 -21.36 -28.21
CA ASP A 20 4.93 -22.15 -29.32
C ASP A 20 6.26 -22.83 -28.93
N ALA A 21 7.04 -22.26 -27.99
CA ALA A 21 8.25 -22.89 -27.42
C ALA A 21 7.93 -23.93 -26.33
N ILE A 22 6.69 -23.96 -25.81
CA ILE A 22 6.17 -25.10 -25.04
C ILE A 22 5.99 -26.33 -25.95
N GLU A 23 5.83 -26.14 -27.26
CA GLU A 23 5.66 -27.24 -28.23
C GLU A 23 6.97 -27.72 -28.90
N SER A 24 8.09 -27.00 -28.78
CA SER A 24 9.35 -27.37 -29.45
C SER A 24 10.55 -27.38 -28.48
N ASN A 25 10.97 -28.59 -28.12
CA ASN A 25 12.17 -28.88 -27.32
C ASN A 25 13.47 -28.42 -28.01
N GLU A 26 14.34 -27.74 -27.27
CA GLU A 26 15.78 -28.04 -27.19
C GLU A 26 16.40 -27.37 -25.93
N GLU A 27 17.40 -28.05 -25.36
CA GLU A 27 17.92 -27.97 -23.98
C GLU A 27 18.74 -26.71 -23.65
N ASP A 28 18.54 -26.15 -22.45
CA ASP A 28 19.55 -25.40 -21.70
C ASP A 28 19.49 -25.85 -20.22
N ASP A 29 20.58 -26.46 -19.76
CA ASP A 29 20.70 -27.26 -18.53
C ASP A 29 21.13 -26.42 -17.30
N SER A 30 21.00 -25.09 -17.35
CA SER A 30 21.63 -24.17 -16.39
C SER A 30 20.71 -23.50 -15.35
N GLU A 31 19.39 -23.73 -15.36
CA GLU A 31 18.42 -23.21 -14.36
C GLU A 31 17.56 -24.33 -13.74
N VAL A 32 18.21 -25.36 -13.19
CA VAL A 32 17.54 -26.56 -12.66
C VAL A 32 17.35 -26.47 -11.14
N SER A 33 16.11 -26.49 -10.64
CA SER A 33 15.81 -26.79 -9.23
C SER A 33 14.89 -28.01 -9.06
N ILE A 34 15.11 -28.74 -7.97
CA ILE A 34 14.72 -30.14 -7.79
C ILE A 34 13.39 -30.23 -7.03
N THR A 35 12.26 -30.07 -7.73
CA THR A 35 10.96 -30.48 -7.21
C THR A 35 10.71 -31.95 -7.59
N LYS A 36 10.97 -32.88 -6.66
CA LYS A 36 10.66 -34.31 -6.89
C LYS A 36 9.18 -34.55 -6.62
N THR A 37 8.37 -34.68 -7.67
CA THR A 37 7.07 -35.35 -7.60
C THR A 37 7.29 -36.87 -7.75
N ASN A 38 6.24 -37.70 -7.65
CA ASN A 38 6.32 -39.16 -7.80
C ASN A 38 6.89 -39.67 -9.16
N LYS A 39 7.31 -38.76 -10.05
CA LYS A 39 8.20 -39.01 -11.18
C LYS A 39 9.37 -38.01 -11.08
N ASP A 40 10.61 -38.48 -11.15
CA ASP A 40 11.81 -37.63 -11.19
C ASP A 40 11.78 -36.73 -12.44
N ARG A 41 11.11 -35.57 -12.33
CA ARG A 41 10.98 -34.56 -13.39
C ARG A 41 11.37 -33.20 -12.82
N VAL A 42 12.19 -32.48 -13.58
CA VAL A 42 12.53 -31.07 -13.33
C VAL A 42 11.41 -30.21 -13.93
N TYR A 43 10.93 -29.21 -13.19
CA TYR A 43 9.85 -28.32 -13.60
C TYR A 43 10.38 -26.94 -13.98
N LYS A 44 9.77 -26.31 -14.98
CA LYS A 44 10.10 -24.94 -15.40
C LYS A 44 9.38 -23.92 -14.52
N ARG A 45 10.01 -22.77 -14.31
CA ARG A 45 9.45 -21.61 -13.60
C ARG A 45 8.08 -21.19 -14.17
N GLY A 46 7.11 -20.93 -13.30
CA GLY A 46 5.70 -20.65 -13.62
C GLY A 46 4.85 -21.86 -14.05
N GLU A 47 5.43 -23.07 -14.13
CA GLU A 47 4.69 -24.28 -14.51
C GLU A 47 3.72 -24.68 -13.41
N LEU A 48 2.48 -25.01 -13.79
CA LEU A 48 1.52 -25.67 -12.90
C LEU A 48 2.01 -27.10 -12.65
N ILE A 49 2.49 -27.37 -11.44
CA ILE A 49 3.07 -28.69 -11.11
C ILE A 49 2.11 -29.57 -10.32
N PHE A 50 1.06 -28.99 -9.75
CA PHE A 50 -0.04 -29.72 -9.12
C PHE A 50 -1.34 -28.94 -9.27
N SER A 51 -2.42 -29.64 -9.60
CA SER A 51 -3.77 -29.10 -9.54
C SER A 51 -4.77 -30.20 -9.23
N ASP A 52 -5.75 -29.88 -8.42
CA ASP A 52 -6.93 -30.72 -8.20
C ASP A 52 -8.18 -29.83 -8.23
N GLU A 53 -9.12 -30.17 -9.12
CA GLU A 53 -10.41 -29.49 -9.29
C GLU A 53 -11.56 -30.35 -8.73
N PHE A 54 -11.24 -31.44 -8.03
CA PHE A 54 -12.18 -32.27 -7.26
C PHE A 54 -13.40 -32.78 -8.05
N ASP A 55 -13.25 -33.05 -9.35
CA ASP A 55 -14.21 -33.80 -10.17
C ASP A 55 -14.53 -35.18 -9.54
N SER A 56 -13.55 -35.76 -8.84
CA SER A 56 -13.69 -36.93 -8.00
C SER A 56 -12.77 -36.84 -6.79
N PHE A 57 -13.04 -37.60 -5.73
CA PHE A 57 -12.18 -37.63 -4.55
C PHE A 57 -11.13 -38.75 -4.67
N ASP A 58 -9.96 -38.39 -5.20
CA ASP A 58 -8.86 -39.32 -5.46
C ASP A 58 -8.04 -39.62 -4.19
N LEU A 59 -8.13 -40.88 -3.73
CA LEU A 59 -7.41 -41.35 -2.53
C LEU A 59 -5.95 -41.71 -2.80
N GLU A 60 -5.50 -41.74 -4.06
CA GLU A 60 -4.08 -41.82 -4.41
C GLU A 60 -3.41 -40.46 -4.20
N ILE A 61 -4.16 -39.36 -4.32
CA ILE A 61 -3.69 -38.01 -4.05
C ILE A 61 -3.88 -37.64 -2.58
N TRP A 62 -5.07 -37.87 -2.03
CA TRP A 62 -5.45 -37.42 -0.69
C TRP A 62 -5.62 -38.59 0.28
N ASN A 63 -4.64 -38.79 1.17
CA ASN A 63 -4.73 -39.79 2.22
C ASN A 63 -5.31 -39.18 3.50
N HIS A 64 -6.08 -39.96 4.26
CA HIS A 64 -6.65 -39.53 5.54
C HIS A 64 -5.65 -39.72 6.68
N GLU A 65 -5.66 -38.78 7.62
CA GLU A 65 -5.25 -39.06 8.98
C GLU A 65 -6.38 -39.77 9.71
N ILE A 66 -6.05 -40.90 10.32
CA ILE A 66 -6.97 -41.74 11.09
C ILE A 66 -6.46 -41.75 12.53
N THR A 67 -7.13 -41.01 13.42
CA THR A 67 -6.74 -40.89 14.84
C THR A 67 -7.88 -40.37 15.72
N LEU A 68 -7.95 -40.87 16.95
CA LEU A 68 -8.81 -40.41 18.05
C LEU A 68 -8.19 -39.26 18.86
N GLY A 69 -6.92 -38.93 18.61
CA GLY A 69 -6.16 -37.97 19.42
C GLY A 69 -6.47 -36.51 19.13
N GLY A 70 -7.23 -36.21 18.07
CA GLY A 70 -7.33 -34.84 17.54
C GLY A 70 -6.01 -34.39 16.90
N ASN A 71 -5.66 -33.11 17.04
CA ASN A 71 -4.30 -32.59 16.80
C ASN A 71 -3.58 -32.36 18.16
N SER A 72 -2.57 -31.49 18.18
CA SER A 72 -1.79 -31.15 19.40
C SER A 72 -2.58 -30.41 20.48
N GLU A 73 -3.83 -30.02 20.18
CA GLU A 73 -4.60 -29.02 20.94
C GLU A 73 -5.79 -29.61 21.72
N TRP A 74 -5.88 -30.94 21.78
CA TRP A 74 -6.94 -31.69 22.48
C TRP A 74 -8.36 -31.43 21.94
N GLU A 75 -8.50 -31.36 20.62
CA GLU A 75 -9.79 -31.19 19.97
C GLU A 75 -10.69 -32.43 20.12
N PHE A 76 -12.00 -32.21 19.99
CA PHE A 76 -13.02 -33.17 20.43
C PHE A 76 -13.46 -34.14 19.33
N GLN A 77 -12.99 -33.95 18.10
CA GLN A 77 -13.23 -34.84 16.98
C GLN A 77 -12.27 -36.03 16.96
N MET A 78 -12.71 -37.15 16.40
CA MET A 78 -11.83 -38.14 15.80
C MET A 78 -11.71 -37.88 14.29
N TYR A 79 -10.51 -38.06 13.72
CA TYR A 79 -10.32 -38.04 12.28
C TYR A 79 -10.48 -39.45 11.71
N VAL A 80 -11.32 -39.56 10.69
CA VAL A 80 -11.68 -40.85 10.07
C VAL A 80 -11.70 -40.76 8.55
N ASN A 81 -11.45 -41.91 7.91
CA ASN A 81 -11.73 -42.07 6.50
C ASN A 81 -13.21 -42.41 6.28
N SER A 82 -14.06 -41.39 6.22
CA SER A 82 -15.51 -41.51 6.08
C SER A 82 -16.06 -40.59 5.00
N ARG A 83 -16.92 -41.13 4.13
CA ARG A 83 -17.61 -40.35 3.10
C ARG A 83 -18.74 -39.48 3.66
N SER A 84 -19.10 -39.64 4.92
CA SER A 84 -19.95 -38.67 5.63
C SER A 84 -19.19 -37.40 6.03
N ASN A 85 -17.85 -37.45 6.06
CA ASN A 85 -16.99 -36.36 6.54
C ASN A 85 -16.12 -35.74 5.45
N SER A 86 -15.75 -36.51 4.42
CA SER A 86 -15.00 -36.01 3.26
C SER A 86 -15.50 -36.64 1.97
N TYR A 87 -15.90 -35.85 0.99
CA TYR A 87 -16.40 -36.36 -0.30
C TYR A 87 -16.34 -35.29 -1.39
N ALA A 88 -16.19 -35.70 -2.65
CA ALA A 88 -16.35 -34.83 -3.80
C ALA A 88 -17.79 -34.88 -4.32
N ARG A 89 -18.37 -33.72 -4.64
CA ARG A 89 -19.71 -33.59 -5.26
C ARG A 89 -19.76 -32.33 -6.10
N ASP A 90 -20.25 -32.44 -7.34
CA ASP A 90 -20.45 -31.31 -8.26
C ASP A 90 -19.17 -30.48 -8.53
N GLY A 91 -18.00 -31.13 -8.57
CA GLY A 91 -16.70 -30.45 -8.78
C GLY A 91 -16.15 -29.75 -7.53
N TYR A 92 -16.66 -30.06 -6.34
CA TYR A 92 -16.15 -29.52 -5.08
C TYR A 92 -15.82 -30.63 -4.10
N LEU A 93 -14.74 -30.45 -3.34
CA LEU A 93 -14.46 -31.25 -2.15
C LEU A 93 -15.17 -30.65 -0.93
N TYR A 94 -15.88 -31.49 -0.20
CA TYR A 94 -16.54 -31.16 1.06
C TYR A 94 -15.79 -31.82 2.20
N ILE A 95 -15.42 -31.06 3.23
CA ILE A 95 -15.00 -31.57 4.54
C ILE A 95 -15.97 -31.07 5.59
N ARG A 96 -16.64 -31.97 6.31
CA ARG A 96 -17.63 -31.59 7.33
C ARG A 96 -17.54 -32.43 8.61
N PRO A 97 -17.79 -31.82 9.77
CA PRO A 97 -17.91 -32.56 11.01
C PRO A 97 -19.27 -33.27 11.11
N THR A 98 -19.32 -34.39 11.82
CA THR A 98 -20.55 -35.15 12.14
C THR A 98 -20.49 -35.65 13.58
N LEU A 99 -21.58 -36.19 14.13
CA LEU A 99 -21.55 -36.73 15.49
C LEU A 99 -21.09 -38.19 15.51
N THR A 100 -20.35 -38.55 16.54
CA THR A 100 -20.02 -39.95 16.83
C THR A 100 -21.29 -40.75 17.15
N SER A 101 -22.27 -40.12 17.81
CA SER A 101 -23.56 -40.73 18.14
C SER A 101 -24.40 -41.09 16.91
N ASP A 102 -24.23 -40.39 15.79
CA ASP A 102 -24.96 -40.73 14.56
C ASP A 102 -24.53 -42.08 13.99
N ARG A 103 -23.26 -42.47 14.24
CA ARG A 103 -22.69 -43.73 13.78
C ARG A 103 -22.83 -44.85 14.80
N TYR A 104 -22.58 -44.57 16.08
CA TYR A 104 -22.45 -45.60 17.12
C TYR A 104 -23.57 -45.57 18.18
N GLY A 105 -24.46 -44.58 18.13
CA GLY A 105 -25.51 -44.37 19.12
C GLY A 105 -25.06 -43.55 20.34
N VAL A 106 -26.03 -42.97 21.04
CA VAL A 106 -25.79 -42.08 22.20
C VAL A 106 -25.09 -42.83 23.35
N ASP A 107 -25.56 -44.03 23.71
CA ASP A 107 -25.00 -44.80 24.82
C ASP A 107 -23.52 -45.16 24.61
N PHE A 108 -23.12 -45.34 23.35
CA PHE A 108 -21.74 -45.65 22.99
C PHE A 108 -20.79 -44.49 23.29
N VAL A 109 -21.22 -43.24 23.14
CA VAL A 109 -20.39 -42.08 23.47
C VAL A 109 -19.99 -42.09 24.95
N TYR A 110 -20.89 -42.53 25.84
CA TYR A 110 -20.65 -42.56 27.28
C TYR A 110 -19.88 -43.80 27.77
N ASN A 111 -20.17 -44.97 27.20
CA ASN A 111 -19.74 -46.26 27.76
C ASN A 111 -19.04 -47.19 26.75
N GLY A 112 -18.83 -46.72 25.53
CA GLY A 112 -18.28 -47.53 24.44
C GLY A 112 -16.79 -47.82 24.60
N GLN A 113 -16.31 -48.80 23.86
CA GLN A 113 -14.89 -49.01 23.60
C GLN A 113 -14.68 -48.89 22.10
N LEU A 114 -13.85 -47.95 21.68
CA LEU A 114 -13.56 -47.68 20.29
C LEU A 114 -12.11 -48.04 19.98
N SER A 115 -11.94 -48.90 18.99
CA SER A 115 -10.67 -49.14 18.30
C SER A 115 -10.87 -48.77 16.84
N ILE A 116 -9.97 -47.96 16.30
CA ILE A 116 -9.99 -47.57 14.88
C ILE A 116 -8.88 -48.27 14.08
N GLU A 117 -8.37 -49.39 14.62
CA GLU A 117 -7.38 -50.20 13.91
C GLU A 117 -8.06 -50.94 12.75
N GLY A 118 -7.66 -50.58 11.54
CA GLY A 118 -8.13 -51.20 10.31
C GLY A 118 -7.52 -52.58 10.04
N SER A 119 -8.11 -53.31 9.10
CA SER A 119 -7.60 -54.60 8.64
C SER A 119 -6.77 -54.51 7.35
N ILE A 120 -6.72 -53.32 6.74
CA ILE A 120 -6.01 -53.02 5.50
C ILE A 120 -5.22 -51.70 5.65
N PRO A 121 -4.12 -51.49 4.91
CA PRO A 121 -3.20 -50.36 5.12
C PRO A 121 -3.85 -48.97 5.10
N VAL A 122 -4.90 -48.77 4.28
CA VAL A 122 -5.59 -47.46 4.17
C VAL A 122 -6.54 -47.16 5.34
N GLU A 123 -6.75 -48.12 6.23
CA GLU A 123 -7.57 -48.00 7.44
C GLU A 123 -6.71 -48.06 8.72
N GLU A 124 -5.39 -48.19 8.59
CA GLU A 124 -4.49 -48.25 9.75
C GLU A 124 -4.52 -46.93 10.53
N CYS A 125 -4.43 -47.05 11.85
CA CYS A 125 -4.35 -45.89 12.70
C CYS A 125 -3.04 -45.14 12.44
N THR A 126 -3.14 -43.87 12.06
CA THR A 126 -1.98 -43.07 11.63
C THR A 126 -1.15 -42.51 12.78
N SER A 127 -1.67 -42.52 14.02
CA SER A 127 -0.96 -42.04 15.20
C SER A 127 -1.50 -42.66 16.48
N THR A 128 -0.61 -43.32 17.24
CA THR A 128 -0.91 -43.90 18.55
C THR A 128 -0.83 -42.88 19.69
N ALA A 129 -0.37 -41.66 19.43
CA ALA A 129 -0.23 -40.61 20.45
C ALA A 129 -1.59 -40.24 21.06
N ASN A 130 -1.62 -39.87 22.34
CA ASN A 130 -2.82 -39.41 23.05
C ASN A 130 -4.05 -40.33 22.88
N TRP A 131 -3.86 -41.64 23.06
CA TRP A 131 -4.92 -42.66 22.85
C TRP A 131 -5.50 -42.67 21.42
N GLY A 132 -4.67 -42.29 20.44
CA GLY A 132 -5.09 -42.04 19.07
C GLY A 132 -5.64 -43.25 18.30
N CYS A 133 -5.40 -44.48 18.75
CA CYS A 133 -5.95 -45.67 18.08
C CYS A 133 -7.05 -46.37 18.87
N ASN A 134 -7.05 -46.21 20.20
CA ASN A 134 -7.97 -46.91 21.10
C ASN A 134 -8.41 -45.98 22.25
N ARG A 135 -9.73 -45.84 22.45
CA ARG A 135 -10.30 -45.02 23.53
C ARG A 135 -11.54 -45.69 24.11
N SER A 136 -11.70 -45.58 25.43
CA SER A 136 -12.88 -46.10 26.14
C SER A 136 -13.62 -44.94 26.80
N GLY A 137 -14.93 -44.87 26.56
CA GLY A 137 -15.82 -43.96 27.27
C GLY A 137 -16.10 -44.48 28.67
N ASN A 138 -15.94 -43.62 29.68
CA ASN A 138 -16.35 -43.84 31.07
C ASN A 138 -16.69 -42.49 31.69
N TYR A 139 -17.94 -42.26 32.07
CA TYR A 139 -18.37 -40.98 32.67
C TYR A 139 -17.41 -40.50 33.79
N PRO A 140 -16.89 -39.26 33.74
CA PRO A 140 -17.21 -38.18 32.80
C PRO A 140 -16.35 -38.13 31.51
N ASP A 141 -15.42 -39.06 31.30
CA ASP A 141 -14.56 -39.14 30.11
C ASP A 141 -15.28 -39.86 28.97
N VAL A 142 -16.03 -39.12 28.16
CA VAL A 142 -16.71 -39.67 26.99
C VAL A 142 -15.74 -39.95 25.83
N ILE A 143 -16.15 -40.80 24.89
CA ILE A 143 -15.50 -40.91 23.57
C ILE A 143 -15.62 -39.56 22.85
N ASN A 144 -14.66 -39.25 21.97
CA ASN A 144 -14.72 -38.08 21.07
C ASN A 144 -16.14 -37.85 20.54
N PRO A 145 -16.82 -36.76 20.92
CA PRO A 145 -18.22 -36.53 20.56
C PRO A 145 -18.43 -36.22 19.07
N ALA A 146 -17.39 -35.75 18.39
CA ALA A 146 -17.43 -35.43 16.97
C ALA A 146 -16.56 -36.37 16.13
N MET A 147 -16.87 -36.44 14.84
CA MET A 147 -16.07 -37.06 13.79
C MET A 147 -15.78 -36.00 12.72
N SER A 148 -14.61 -36.02 12.11
CA SER A 148 -14.24 -35.13 11.00
C SER A 148 -13.21 -35.81 10.08
N ALA A 149 -12.71 -35.08 9.08
CA ALA A 149 -11.62 -35.52 8.22
C ALA A 149 -10.43 -34.55 8.26
N LYS A 150 -9.24 -35.13 8.22
CA LYS A 150 -7.97 -34.45 7.95
C LYS A 150 -7.27 -35.22 6.85
N ILE A 151 -7.01 -34.54 5.74
CA ILE A 151 -6.49 -35.17 4.53
C ILE A 151 -5.19 -34.50 4.12
N ARG A 152 -4.28 -35.27 3.53
CA ARG A 152 -2.93 -34.83 3.24
C ARG A 152 -2.38 -35.43 1.95
N THR A 153 -1.42 -34.73 1.33
CA THR A 153 -0.71 -35.18 0.13
C THR A 153 0.65 -35.80 0.43
N ALA A 154 0.94 -36.17 1.68
CA ALA A 154 2.29 -36.52 2.14
C ALA A 154 3.02 -37.60 1.32
N ASP A 155 2.27 -38.55 0.73
CA ASP A 155 2.80 -39.65 -0.07
C ASP A 155 2.65 -39.45 -1.59
N SER A 156 1.87 -38.44 -2.01
CA SER A 156 1.51 -38.18 -3.40
C SER A 156 2.18 -36.92 -3.97
N PHE A 157 2.21 -35.84 -3.19
CA PHE A 157 2.72 -34.53 -3.60
C PHE A 157 3.33 -33.74 -2.43
N TYR A 158 4.57 -33.32 -2.61
CA TYR A 158 5.30 -32.43 -1.72
C TYR A 158 6.28 -31.57 -2.54
N PHE A 159 6.55 -30.35 -2.09
CA PHE A 159 7.36 -29.40 -2.85
C PHE A 159 8.20 -28.52 -1.91
N LYS A 160 9.22 -27.87 -2.47
CA LYS A 160 9.99 -26.82 -1.81
C LYS A 160 9.91 -25.57 -2.68
N TYR A 161 9.35 -24.49 -2.13
CA TYR A 161 9.08 -23.21 -2.80
C TYR A 161 8.04 -23.27 -3.94
N GLY A 162 7.32 -22.17 -4.12
CA GLY A 162 6.25 -22.01 -5.10
C GLY A 162 5.04 -21.26 -4.52
N ARG A 163 4.05 -21.05 -5.37
CA ARG A 163 2.76 -20.46 -4.99
C ARG A 163 1.71 -21.55 -4.88
N VAL A 164 0.95 -21.54 -3.79
CA VAL A 164 -0.26 -22.35 -3.61
C VAL A 164 -1.46 -21.43 -3.61
N ASP A 165 -2.45 -21.73 -4.44
CA ASP A 165 -3.77 -21.10 -4.42
C ASP A 165 -4.81 -22.13 -4.01
N VAL A 166 -5.61 -21.82 -2.99
CA VAL A 166 -6.75 -22.64 -2.54
C VAL A 166 -8.01 -21.80 -2.64
N ARG A 167 -8.87 -22.10 -3.61
CA ARG A 167 -10.19 -21.47 -3.72
C ARG A 167 -11.20 -22.27 -2.90
N ALA A 168 -11.70 -21.67 -1.83
CA ALA A 168 -12.60 -22.36 -0.90
C ALA A 168 -13.57 -21.41 -0.18
N LYS A 169 -14.64 -21.98 0.36
CA LYS A 169 -15.59 -21.33 1.25
C LYS A 169 -15.53 -21.98 2.62
N ILE A 170 -15.31 -21.18 3.67
CA ILE A 170 -15.21 -21.71 5.05
C ILE A 170 -16.60 -22.05 5.63
N PRO A 171 -16.70 -23.00 6.57
CA PRO A 171 -17.97 -23.39 7.15
C PRO A 171 -18.49 -22.37 8.17
N SER A 172 -19.80 -22.18 8.18
CA SER A 172 -20.56 -21.56 9.27
C SER A 172 -20.92 -22.56 10.38
N ALA A 173 -19.94 -23.34 10.84
CA ALA A 173 -20.16 -24.41 11.82
C ALA A 173 -19.64 -24.01 13.20
N ASP A 174 -20.52 -23.97 14.19
CA ASP A 174 -20.15 -23.57 15.55
C ASP A 174 -19.06 -24.47 16.14
N TRP A 175 -18.14 -23.85 16.86
CA TRP A 175 -17.05 -24.51 17.56
C TRP A 175 -16.15 -25.32 16.64
N THR A 176 -16.11 -24.97 15.34
CA THR A 176 -15.17 -25.55 14.39
C THR A 176 -14.03 -24.61 14.05
N ILE A 177 -12.87 -25.18 13.77
CA ILE A 177 -11.70 -24.49 13.22
C ILE A 177 -11.33 -25.17 11.91
N THR A 178 -11.29 -24.39 10.83
CA THR A 178 -10.92 -24.85 9.49
C THR A 178 -9.50 -24.40 9.20
N THR A 179 -8.65 -25.31 8.72
CA THR A 179 -7.25 -25.02 8.42
C THR A 179 -6.80 -25.57 7.07
N VAL A 180 -6.03 -24.75 6.36
CA VAL A 180 -5.25 -25.10 5.17
C VAL A 180 -3.79 -24.83 5.50
N GLN A 181 -2.95 -25.87 5.44
CA GLN A 181 -1.57 -25.77 5.93
C GLN A 181 -0.58 -26.57 5.09
N LEU A 182 0.67 -26.15 5.15
CA LEU A 182 1.84 -26.87 4.68
C LEU A 182 2.61 -27.43 5.88
N VAL A 183 2.88 -28.72 5.86
CA VAL A 183 3.60 -29.45 6.91
C VAL A 183 4.87 -30.08 6.33
N PRO A 184 6.01 -30.08 7.05
CA PRO A 184 7.26 -30.60 6.53
C PRO A 184 7.16 -32.11 6.29
N ARG A 185 7.66 -32.58 5.15
CA ARG A 185 7.66 -34.01 4.79
C ARG A 185 8.57 -34.83 5.72
N PHE A 186 9.60 -34.19 6.26
CA PHE A 186 10.57 -34.79 7.16
C PHE A 186 10.83 -33.83 8.33
N ASN A 187 11.08 -34.39 9.51
CA ASN A 187 11.47 -33.60 10.67
C ASN A 187 13.00 -33.38 10.70
N VAL A 188 13.53 -32.68 9.67
CA VAL A 188 14.98 -32.51 9.46
C VAL A 188 15.68 -31.84 10.64
N TYR A 189 15.00 -30.93 11.33
CA TYR A 189 15.57 -30.10 12.40
C TYR A 189 15.17 -30.54 13.80
N GLY A 190 14.56 -31.72 13.94
CA GLY A 190 14.17 -32.28 15.24
C GLY A 190 12.72 -32.75 15.27
N SER A 191 12.44 -33.70 16.17
CA SER A 191 11.12 -34.31 16.34
C SER A 191 10.12 -33.44 17.09
N ASP A 192 10.59 -32.45 17.85
CA ASP A 192 9.74 -31.58 18.64
C ASP A 192 9.15 -30.48 17.76
N TRP A 193 7.83 -30.42 17.65
CA TRP A 193 7.16 -29.36 16.91
C TRP A 193 7.37 -28.00 17.61
N PRO A 194 7.63 -26.88 16.90
CA PRO A 194 7.68 -26.72 15.44
C PRO A 194 9.13 -26.64 14.87
N ALA A 195 10.08 -27.46 15.34
CA ALA A 195 11.50 -27.36 14.93
C ALA A 195 11.73 -27.44 13.42
N SER A 196 10.89 -28.20 12.71
CA SER A 196 10.94 -28.35 11.25
C SER A 196 9.94 -27.47 10.50
N GLY A 197 9.30 -26.52 11.17
CA GLY A 197 8.40 -25.54 10.56
C GLY A 197 6.98 -26.04 10.31
N GLN A 198 6.05 -25.10 10.11
CA GLN A 198 4.70 -25.32 9.58
C GLN A 198 4.18 -23.99 9.04
N ILE A 199 3.49 -23.98 7.90
CA ILE A 199 2.89 -22.75 7.34
C ILE A 199 1.38 -22.93 7.33
N GLU A 200 0.65 -22.14 8.11
CA GLU A 200 -0.80 -22.05 8.05
C GLU A 200 -1.19 -20.98 7.01
N ILE A 201 -1.68 -21.42 5.86
CA ILE A 201 -2.13 -20.54 4.78
C ILE A 201 -3.42 -19.83 5.22
N MET A 202 -4.35 -20.58 5.81
CA MET A 202 -5.62 -20.07 6.31
C MET A 202 -6.06 -20.88 7.53
N THR A 203 -6.44 -20.17 8.59
CA THR A 203 -7.10 -20.68 9.79
C THR A 203 -8.28 -19.77 10.13
N SER A 204 -9.49 -20.32 10.26
CA SER A 204 -10.69 -19.55 10.66
C SER A 204 -11.66 -20.36 11.54
N ARG A 205 -12.48 -19.66 12.34
CA ARG A 205 -13.50 -20.25 13.22
C ARG A 205 -14.89 -20.15 12.59
N GLY A 206 -15.70 -21.20 12.71
CA GLY A 206 -17.03 -21.22 12.05
C GLY A 206 -18.18 -20.55 12.81
N ASN A 207 -17.98 -20.08 14.05
CA ASN A 207 -19.04 -19.43 14.82
C ASN A 207 -19.38 -18.03 14.27
N LYS A 208 -20.54 -17.88 13.63
CA LYS A 208 -21.04 -16.55 13.24
C LYS A 208 -21.17 -15.62 14.43
N ASN A 209 -20.83 -14.34 14.24
CA ASN A 209 -20.94 -13.27 15.23
C ASN A 209 -20.15 -13.53 16.53
N LEU A 210 -19.07 -14.33 16.47
CA LEU A 210 -18.21 -14.57 17.63
C LEU A 210 -17.23 -13.41 17.84
N GLN A 211 -17.20 -12.85 19.04
CA GLN A 211 -16.38 -11.70 19.41
C GLN A 211 -15.74 -11.87 20.80
N LEU A 212 -14.59 -11.25 20.99
CA LEU A 212 -13.88 -11.15 22.26
C LEU A 212 -14.50 -10.09 23.19
N SER A 213 -14.02 -10.05 24.44
CA SER A 213 -14.51 -9.11 25.44
C SER A 213 -14.33 -7.63 25.11
N ASN A 214 -13.35 -7.33 24.25
CA ASN A 214 -13.01 -6.00 23.76
C ASN A 214 -13.76 -5.61 22.47
N GLY A 215 -14.60 -6.49 21.91
CA GLY A 215 -15.36 -6.27 20.67
C GLY A 215 -14.70 -6.79 19.38
N ASP A 216 -13.50 -7.38 19.46
CA ASP A 216 -12.82 -7.91 18.28
C ASP A 216 -13.55 -9.15 17.74
N LYS A 217 -13.80 -9.19 16.43
CA LYS A 217 -14.39 -10.36 15.75
C LYS A 217 -13.37 -11.49 15.66
N ILE A 218 -13.83 -12.71 15.87
CA ILE A 218 -13.00 -13.93 15.80
C ILE A 218 -13.70 -15.11 15.09
N GLY A 219 -14.90 -14.88 14.55
CA GLY A 219 -15.71 -15.86 13.80
C GLY A 219 -15.28 -16.00 12.32
N PRO A 220 -16.19 -16.41 11.43
CA PRO A 220 -15.87 -16.64 10.01
C PRO A 220 -15.64 -15.34 9.24
N ASP A 221 -15.87 -14.20 9.88
CA ASP A 221 -15.48 -12.88 9.37
C ASP A 221 -13.96 -12.66 9.42
N VAL A 222 -13.20 -13.53 10.09
CA VAL A 222 -11.75 -13.38 10.27
C VAL A 222 -11.00 -14.62 9.84
N VAL A 223 -9.98 -14.42 9.01
CA VAL A 223 -9.00 -15.44 8.63
C VAL A 223 -7.64 -15.06 9.20
N THR A 224 -6.92 -16.03 9.73
CA THR A 224 -5.55 -15.88 10.18
C THR A 224 -4.58 -16.71 9.34
N SER A 225 -3.38 -16.19 9.14
CA SER A 225 -2.26 -16.90 8.49
C SER A 225 -1.02 -16.74 9.37
N ARG A 226 -0.18 -17.76 9.47
CA ARG A 226 1.03 -17.74 10.30
C ARG A 226 2.04 -18.80 9.87
N ALA A 227 3.28 -18.64 10.29
CA ALA A 227 4.32 -19.65 10.15
C ALA A 227 4.85 -20.04 11.54
N HIS A 228 4.80 -21.32 11.88
CA HIS A 228 5.33 -21.83 13.15
C HIS A 228 6.79 -22.25 12.98
N PHE A 229 7.63 -21.82 13.91
CA PHE A 229 9.06 -22.13 13.93
C PHE A 229 9.61 -21.94 15.35
N GLY A 230 10.65 -22.68 15.70
CA GLY A 230 11.28 -22.63 17.02
C GLY A 230 11.64 -24.02 17.53
N PRO A 231 12.44 -24.14 18.59
CA PRO A 231 13.07 -25.42 18.97
C PRO A 231 12.08 -26.43 19.57
N GLU A 232 10.96 -25.96 20.12
CA GLU A 232 9.91 -26.79 20.72
C GLU A 232 8.61 -25.99 20.93
N TYR A 233 7.53 -26.69 21.29
CA TYR A 233 6.17 -26.15 21.41
C TYR A 233 6.08 -24.88 22.26
N ARG A 234 6.80 -24.83 23.40
CA ARG A 234 6.76 -23.67 24.32
C ARG A 234 7.50 -22.43 23.81
N ARG A 235 8.32 -22.59 22.78
CA ARG A 235 9.16 -21.54 22.19
C ARG A 235 8.87 -21.41 20.70
N ASN A 236 7.58 -21.24 20.40
CA ASN A 236 7.10 -21.04 19.06
C ASN A 236 7.11 -19.54 18.70
N GLY A 237 7.85 -19.16 17.66
CA GLY A 237 7.95 -17.80 17.14
C GLY A 237 6.73 -17.35 16.31
N GLN A 238 5.65 -18.13 16.27
CA GLN A 238 4.46 -17.87 15.45
C GLN A 238 3.89 -16.46 15.60
N GLU A 239 3.94 -15.86 16.80
CA GLU A 239 3.40 -14.53 17.07
C GLU A 239 4.06 -13.44 16.20
N CYS A 240 5.32 -13.62 15.80
CA CYS A 240 6.05 -12.69 14.93
C CYS A 240 5.60 -12.77 13.46
N THR A 241 4.85 -13.80 13.10
CA THR A 241 4.37 -14.07 11.73
C THR A 241 2.86 -14.04 11.61
N LEU A 242 2.14 -14.03 12.73
CA LEU A 242 0.69 -14.02 12.78
C LEU A 242 0.16 -12.78 12.08
N THR A 243 -0.79 -13.01 11.16
CA THR A 243 -1.61 -11.96 10.57
C THR A 243 -3.08 -12.35 10.70
N SER A 244 -3.92 -11.36 10.93
CA SER A 244 -5.38 -11.50 10.94
C SER A 244 -5.96 -10.59 9.87
N PHE A 245 -6.91 -11.11 9.10
CA PHE A 245 -7.59 -10.38 8.05
C PHE A 245 -9.10 -10.49 8.26
N GLU A 246 -9.75 -9.34 8.47
CA GLU A 246 -11.20 -9.24 8.61
C GLU A 246 -11.83 -9.03 7.23
N SER A 247 -12.91 -9.77 6.95
CA SER A 247 -13.65 -9.67 5.70
C SER A 247 -14.23 -8.25 5.52
N PRO A 248 -14.06 -7.62 4.35
CA PRO A 248 -14.69 -6.34 4.05
C PRO A 248 -16.20 -6.46 3.75
N GLY A 249 -16.75 -7.67 3.70
CA GLY A 249 -18.14 -7.99 3.33
C GLY A 249 -18.90 -8.79 4.40
N GLU A 250 -19.68 -9.78 3.98
CA GLU A 250 -20.57 -10.58 4.84
C GLU A 250 -19.88 -11.77 5.58
N GLY A 251 -18.55 -11.85 5.53
CA GLY A 251 -17.75 -12.95 6.09
C GLY A 251 -17.14 -13.88 5.03
N PHE A 252 -16.13 -14.67 5.38
CA PHE A 252 -15.48 -15.62 4.44
C PHE A 252 -16.30 -16.90 4.21
N ASP A 253 -17.37 -17.09 5.00
CA ASP A 253 -18.34 -18.16 4.87
C ASP A 253 -19.47 -17.86 3.87
N ALA A 254 -19.59 -16.59 3.42
CA ALA A 254 -20.66 -16.15 2.53
C ALA A 254 -20.43 -16.57 1.07
N ASP A 255 -19.19 -16.50 0.58
CA ASP A 255 -18.82 -16.85 -0.80
C ASP A 255 -17.43 -17.54 -0.86
N PHE A 256 -17.03 -18.00 -2.04
CA PHE A 256 -15.70 -18.56 -2.28
C PHE A 256 -14.63 -17.47 -2.35
N HIS A 257 -13.56 -17.69 -1.59
CA HIS A 257 -12.37 -16.84 -1.57
C HIS A 257 -11.14 -17.65 -1.96
N THR A 258 -10.10 -16.98 -2.46
CA THR A 258 -8.82 -17.60 -2.77
C THR A 258 -7.81 -17.31 -1.67
N TYR A 259 -7.36 -18.34 -0.96
CA TYR A 259 -6.33 -18.26 0.06
C TYR A 259 -5.01 -18.73 -0.54
N SER A 260 -3.99 -17.87 -0.49
CA SER A 260 -2.73 -18.13 -1.17
C SER A 260 -1.52 -17.96 -0.26
N VAL A 261 -0.49 -18.75 -0.52
CA VAL A 261 0.87 -18.50 -0.03
C VAL A 261 1.84 -18.53 -1.20
N GLU A 262 2.71 -17.54 -1.28
CA GLU A 262 3.88 -17.53 -2.15
C GLU A 262 5.13 -17.67 -1.29
N TRP A 263 5.82 -18.80 -1.41
CA TRP A 263 6.95 -19.17 -0.57
C TRP A 263 8.18 -19.37 -1.43
N THR A 264 9.25 -18.65 -1.11
CA THR A 264 10.53 -18.64 -1.85
C THR A 264 11.70 -18.89 -0.89
N ASP A 265 12.91 -18.93 -1.44
CA ASP A 265 14.16 -19.01 -0.66
C ASP A 265 14.56 -17.68 0.00
N GLU A 266 13.75 -16.63 -0.15
CA GLU A 266 13.98 -15.31 0.47
C GLU A 266 12.82 -14.81 1.34
N GLN A 267 11.58 -15.23 1.07
CA GLN A 267 10.39 -14.72 1.76
C GLN A 267 9.19 -15.70 1.73
N ILE A 268 8.22 -15.45 2.63
CA ILE A 268 6.89 -16.07 2.64
C ILE A 268 5.84 -14.95 2.57
N GLU A 269 4.97 -14.98 1.58
CA GLU A 269 3.88 -14.02 1.39
C GLU A 269 2.52 -14.71 1.46
N PHE A 270 1.62 -14.19 2.28
CA PHE A 270 0.24 -14.64 2.38
C PHE A 270 -0.69 -13.67 1.62
N LEU A 271 -1.65 -14.22 0.89
CA LEU A 271 -2.64 -13.43 0.16
C LEU A 271 -4.05 -14.01 0.36
N ILE A 272 -5.04 -13.12 0.33
CA ILE A 272 -6.47 -13.47 0.25
C ILE A 272 -7.06 -12.67 -0.91
N ASP A 273 -7.69 -13.36 -1.87
CA ASP A 273 -8.25 -12.77 -3.09
C ASP A 273 -7.25 -11.89 -3.85
N ASN A 274 -6.00 -12.37 -3.96
CA ASN A 274 -4.85 -11.66 -4.53
C ASN A 274 -4.46 -10.36 -3.80
N MET A 275 -5.02 -10.10 -2.62
CA MET A 275 -4.55 -9.03 -1.73
C MET A 275 -3.55 -9.59 -0.73
N THR A 276 -2.33 -9.07 -0.76
CA THR A 276 -1.30 -9.40 0.23
C THR A 276 -1.76 -9.04 1.64
N THR A 277 -1.91 -10.05 2.50
CA THR A 277 -2.22 -9.86 3.92
C THR A 277 -0.93 -9.66 4.73
N ARG A 278 0.14 -10.41 4.41
CA ARG A 278 1.42 -10.34 5.11
C ARG A 278 2.58 -10.81 4.23
N VAL A 279 3.73 -10.14 4.33
CA VAL A 279 5.01 -10.61 3.78
C VAL A 279 5.99 -10.81 4.93
N ILE A 280 6.63 -11.98 4.97
CA ILE A 280 7.63 -12.36 5.95
C ILE A 280 8.97 -12.45 5.22
N VAL A 281 9.85 -11.50 5.50
CA VAL A 281 11.23 -11.48 5.00
C VAL A 281 12.15 -11.68 6.20
N PRO A 282 12.70 -12.88 6.42
CA PRO A 282 13.65 -13.09 7.52
C PRO A 282 14.91 -12.24 7.28
N PRO A 283 15.51 -11.71 8.36
CA PRO A 283 16.79 -11.00 8.30
C PRO A 283 17.91 -11.99 7.92
N ASN A 284 19.15 -11.50 7.75
CA ASN A 284 20.25 -12.36 7.33
C ASN A 284 20.56 -13.48 8.34
N GLU A 285 20.27 -13.24 9.61
CA GLU A 285 20.37 -14.17 10.74
C GLU A 285 19.25 -15.22 10.75
N GLY A 286 18.25 -15.09 9.87
CA GLY A 286 17.18 -16.05 9.64
C GLY A 286 16.02 -15.99 10.63
N PHE A 287 15.16 -17.01 10.58
CA PHE A 287 13.97 -17.08 11.43
C PHE A 287 14.28 -17.15 12.93
N TRP A 288 15.47 -17.61 13.32
CA TRP A 288 15.84 -17.75 14.73
C TRP A 288 15.88 -16.38 15.41
N HIS A 289 16.52 -15.43 14.73
CA HIS A 289 16.55 -14.03 15.15
C HIS A 289 15.19 -13.36 14.97
N TYR A 290 14.49 -13.64 13.86
CA TYR A 290 13.17 -13.07 13.58
C TYR A 290 12.15 -13.34 14.71
N GLY A 291 12.21 -14.52 15.33
CA GLY A 291 11.34 -14.89 16.47
C GLY A 291 11.85 -14.48 17.85
N CYS A 292 12.91 -13.66 17.95
CA CYS A 292 13.58 -13.32 19.21
C CYS A 292 14.03 -14.55 20.04
N LEU A 293 14.42 -15.64 19.37
CA LEU A 293 14.77 -16.90 20.03
C LEU A 293 16.23 -16.93 20.54
N ASP A 294 17.02 -15.92 20.24
CA ASP A 294 18.43 -15.79 20.69
C ASP A 294 18.57 -15.80 22.22
N THR A 295 17.58 -15.28 22.93
CA THR A 295 17.57 -15.22 24.40
C THR A 295 16.90 -16.43 25.05
N SER A 296 16.52 -17.45 24.27
CA SER A 296 15.75 -18.61 24.75
C SER A 296 16.56 -19.60 25.61
N GLY A 297 17.89 -19.47 25.64
CA GLY A 297 18.82 -20.39 26.30
C GLY A 297 19.04 -21.70 25.55
N PHE A 298 18.52 -21.82 24.32
CA PHE A 298 18.67 -22.98 23.45
C PHE A 298 19.63 -22.65 22.30
N ASN A 299 20.34 -23.66 21.81
CA ASN A 299 21.05 -23.53 20.54
C ASN A 299 20.05 -23.65 19.38
N SER A 300 20.28 -22.89 18.31
CA SER A 300 19.45 -23.00 17.11
C SER A 300 19.56 -24.41 16.52
N PRO A 301 18.43 -25.11 16.28
CA PRO A 301 18.45 -26.41 15.61
C PRO A 301 18.82 -26.30 14.12
N TRP A 302 18.92 -25.08 13.58
CA TRP A 302 19.14 -24.79 12.16
C TRP A 302 20.59 -24.47 11.84
N GLU A 303 21.53 -24.66 12.77
CA GLU A 303 22.95 -24.34 12.56
C GLU A 303 23.60 -25.10 11.41
N ALA A 304 23.06 -26.27 11.05
CA ALA A 304 23.54 -27.09 9.94
C ALA A 304 22.71 -26.91 8.65
N ALA A 305 21.73 -26.00 8.63
CA ALA A 305 20.88 -25.77 7.47
C ALA A 305 21.68 -25.25 6.26
N GLU A 306 21.32 -25.72 5.06
CA GLU A 306 21.90 -25.23 3.81
C GLU A 306 21.50 -23.77 3.55
N ASN A 307 20.23 -23.44 3.77
CA ASN A 307 19.74 -22.06 3.79
C ASN A 307 19.34 -21.67 5.21
N LYS A 308 20.33 -21.28 6.03
CA LYS A 308 20.13 -20.82 7.41
C LYS A 308 19.12 -19.68 7.53
N ARG A 309 19.01 -18.84 6.50
CA ARG A 309 18.10 -17.69 6.50
C ARG A 309 16.64 -18.13 6.45
N MET A 310 16.32 -19.13 5.62
CA MET A 310 14.96 -19.65 5.49
C MET A 310 14.64 -20.83 6.37
N ALA A 311 15.62 -21.49 6.98
CA ALA A 311 15.37 -22.58 7.92
C ALA A 311 14.41 -22.13 9.04
N PRO A 312 13.35 -22.91 9.36
CA PRO A 312 13.13 -24.30 8.95
C PRO A 312 12.35 -24.50 7.63
N PHE A 313 12.02 -23.44 6.92
CA PHE A 313 11.27 -23.42 5.66
C PHE A 313 12.17 -23.55 4.42
N ASP A 314 13.30 -24.26 4.54
CA ASP A 314 14.23 -24.57 3.46
C ASP A 314 14.19 -26.05 3.02
N GLN A 315 13.15 -26.76 3.47
CA GLN A 315 12.89 -28.18 3.18
C GLN A 315 11.58 -28.39 2.43
N LYS A 316 11.20 -29.65 2.18
CA LYS A 316 9.97 -29.99 1.44
C LYS A 316 8.75 -30.04 2.37
N PHE A 317 7.63 -29.50 1.91
CA PHE A 317 6.36 -29.49 2.61
C PHE A 317 5.26 -30.15 1.75
N TYR A 318 4.24 -30.71 2.41
CA TYR A 318 3.03 -31.27 1.80
C TYR A 318 1.78 -30.55 2.31
N LEU A 319 0.68 -30.64 1.57
CA LEU A 319 -0.58 -29.98 1.90
C LEU A 319 -1.40 -30.80 2.89
N VAL A 320 -2.06 -30.10 3.82
CA VAL A 320 -3.05 -30.68 4.75
C VAL A 320 -4.28 -29.80 4.83
N LEU A 321 -5.45 -30.42 4.74
CA LEU A 321 -6.76 -29.78 4.89
C LEU A 321 -7.53 -30.45 6.04
N ASN A 322 -8.13 -29.67 6.94
CA ASN A 322 -9.01 -30.22 7.97
C ASN A 322 -10.02 -29.24 8.53
N VAL A 323 -11.04 -29.82 9.15
CA VAL A 323 -11.98 -29.14 10.06
C VAL A 323 -11.86 -29.81 11.43
N ALA A 324 -11.47 -29.06 12.44
CA ALA A 324 -11.43 -29.48 13.84
C ALA A 324 -12.69 -29.00 14.58
N ALA A 325 -13.06 -29.63 15.69
CA ALA A 325 -14.22 -29.29 16.51
C ALA A 325 -13.83 -29.23 18.00
N GLY A 326 -14.15 -28.11 18.65
CA GLY A 326 -13.82 -27.88 20.07
C GLY A 326 -12.32 -27.83 20.35
N GLY A 327 -11.94 -28.07 21.60
CA GLY A 327 -10.55 -28.04 22.08
C GLY A 327 -10.41 -27.42 23.47
N THR A 328 -9.41 -27.87 24.23
CA THR A 328 -9.12 -27.34 25.58
C THR A 328 -7.91 -26.43 25.64
N ASN A 329 -7.16 -26.25 24.54
CA ASN A 329 -6.01 -25.35 24.57
C ASN A 329 -6.43 -23.88 24.63
N ILE A 330 -5.75 -23.11 25.49
CA ILE A 330 -6.07 -21.72 25.85
C ILE A 330 -5.99 -20.78 24.64
N GLY A 331 -5.22 -21.13 23.60
CA GLY A 331 -5.08 -20.34 22.38
C GLY A 331 -6.16 -20.56 21.30
N MET A 332 -6.86 -21.70 21.30
CA MET A 332 -7.86 -22.00 20.27
C MET A 332 -9.21 -21.34 20.56
N TRP A 333 -9.67 -21.45 21.81
CA TRP A 333 -11.00 -21.01 22.25
C TRP A 333 -10.90 -20.18 23.53
N PRO A 334 -10.87 -18.84 23.43
CA PRO A 334 -10.79 -17.95 24.58
C PRO A 334 -12.02 -18.08 25.48
N ASP A 335 -11.82 -17.90 26.79
CA ASP A 335 -12.90 -17.97 27.79
C ASP A 335 -13.58 -16.60 28.00
N ASP A 336 -12.94 -15.50 27.58
CA ASP A 336 -13.40 -14.11 27.72
C ASP A 336 -14.26 -13.63 26.54
N LEU A 337 -15.31 -14.38 26.21
CA LEU A 337 -16.30 -14.00 25.19
C LEU A 337 -17.36 -13.08 25.83
N THR A 338 -17.64 -11.88 25.25
CA THR A 338 -18.67 -10.97 25.77
C THR A 338 -20.00 -10.99 25.02
N VAL A 339 -21.01 -10.41 25.67
CA VAL A 339 -22.38 -10.27 25.17
C VAL A 339 -22.63 -8.80 24.86
N SER A 340 -22.51 -8.38 23.60
CA SER A 340 -23.06 -7.10 23.13
C SER A 340 -24.30 -7.38 22.30
N SER A 341 -25.47 -6.98 22.81
CA SER A 341 -26.76 -6.94 22.10
C SER A 341 -27.15 -8.20 21.31
N GLY A 342 -27.52 -9.27 22.03
CA GLY A 342 -28.63 -10.13 21.62
C GLY A 342 -28.36 -11.39 20.79
N THR A 343 -27.14 -11.68 20.31
CA THR A 343 -26.88 -12.89 19.48
C THR A 343 -25.52 -13.59 19.63
N SER A 344 -24.58 -13.14 20.47
CA SER A 344 -23.27 -13.82 20.61
C SER A 344 -23.33 -15.08 21.51
N LYS A 345 -22.63 -16.15 21.09
CA LYS A 345 -22.65 -17.50 21.70
C LYS A 345 -21.60 -17.63 22.81
N LYS A 346 -21.99 -18.15 23.98
CA LYS A 346 -21.06 -18.47 25.07
C LYS A 346 -20.45 -19.85 24.84
N LYS A 347 -19.14 -19.98 25.09
CA LYS A 347 -18.42 -21.27 25.08
C LYS A 347 -19.09 -22.28 26.03
N PRO A 348 -19.54 -23.46 25.54
CA PRO A 348 -20.34 -24.38 26.34
C PRO A 348 -19.52 -25.25 27.31
N TRP A 349 -18.21 -25.35 27.14
CA TRP A 349 -17.34 -26.17 28.00
C TRP A 349 -16.30 -25.36 28.76
N SER A 350 -15.88 -25.91 29.89
CA SER A 350 -14.70 -25.51 30.64
C SER A 350 -13.48 -26.30 30.16
N ASN A 351 -12.28 -25.71 30.21
CA ASN A 351 -11.02 -26.39 29.85
C ASN A 351 -10.58 -27.38 30.95
N THR A 352 -11.47 -28.29 31.34
CA THR A 352 -11.26 -29.32 32.38
C THR A 352 -11.40 -30.72 31.78
N ARG A 353 -11.21 -31.77 32.60
CA ARG A 353 -11.43 -33.17 32.20
C ARG A 353 -12.85 -33.42 31.66
N LYS A 354 -13.83 -32.58 32.00
CA LYS A 354 -15.22 -32.70 31.55
C LYS A 354 -15.49 -32.05 30.19
N ALA A 355 -14.50 -31.42 29.55
CA ALA A 355 -14.71 -30.62 28.35
C ALA A 355 -15.43 -31.36 27.21
N PHE A 356 -15.04 -32.62 26.95
CA PHE A 356 -15.68 -33.47 25.93
C PHE A 356 -17.16 -33.73 26.26
N LEU A 357 -17.47 -33.97 27.53
CA LEU A 357 -18.82 -34.20 28.01
C LEU A 357 -19.66 -32.92 27.92
N GLU A 358 -19.15 -31.79 28.42
CA GLU A 358 -19.85 -30.50 28.40
C GLU A 358 -20.13 -30.04 26.97
N PHE A 359 -19.17 -30.21 26.06
CA PHE A 359 -19.37 -29.97 24.63
C PHE A 359 -20.53 -30.80 24.05
N TYR A 360 -20.56 -32.10 24.39
CA TYR A 360 -21.59 -33.03 23.92
C TYR A 360 -22.97 -32.79 24.58
N GLU A 361 -23.02 -32.46 25.86
CA GLU A 361 -24.29 -32.18 26.57
C GLU A 361 -24.95 -30.88 26.06
N SER A 362 -24.17 -29.95 25.50
CA SER A 362 -24.66 -28.71 24.86
C SER A 362 -24.99 -28.85 23.37
N LEU A 363 -25.10 -30.07 22.83
CA LEU A 363 -25.36 -30.33 21.39
C LEU A 363 -26.48 -29.49 20.78
N ASN A 364 -27.60 -29.33 21.50
CA ASN A 364 -28.77 -28.60 21.01
C ASN A 364 -28.48 -27.11 20.73
N ASP A 365 -27.44 -26.54 21.34
CA ASP A 365 -27.11 -25.12 21.20
C ASP A 365 -26.28 -24.84 19.93
N TRP A 366 -25.57 -25.83 19.40
CA TRP A 366 -24.57 -25.63 18.35
C TRP A 366 -24.66 -26.59 17.15
N TYR A 367 -25.12 -27.82 17.34
CA TYR A 367 -25.17 -28.83 16.27
C TYR A 367 -26.03 -28.42 15.06
N PRO A 368 -27.16 -27.70 15.20
CA PRO A 368 -27.93 -27.25 14.04
C PRO A 368 -27.13 -26.43 13.02
N SER A 369 -26.03 -25.79 13.42
CA SER A 369 -25.14 -25.05 12.52
C SER A 369 -24.28 -25.94 11.62
N TRP A 370 -24.11 -27.22 11.96
CA TRP A 370 -23.31 -28.18 11.20
C TRP A 370 -24.11 -28.84 10.07
N GLU A 371 -25.43 -28.65 10.04
CA GLU A 371 -26.29 -29.24 9.02
C GLU A 371 -26.20 -28.53 7.67
N GLY A 372 -26.40 -29.30 6.59
CA GLY A 372 -26.36 -28.79 5.22
C GLY A 372 -24.96 -28.40 4.74
N ASP A 373 -24.92 -27.73 3.58
CA ASP A 373 -23.66 -27.33 2.93
C ASP A 373 -22.99 -26.14 3.65
N SER A 374 -23.74 -25.35 4.43
CA SER A 374 -23.19 -24.25 5.25
C SER A 374 -22.28 -24.74 6.37
N GLY A 375 -22.47 -25.97 6.85
CA GLY A 375 -21.63 -26.60 7.87
C GLY A 375 -20.35 -27.25 7.32
N ALA A 376 -20.15 -27.22 5.99
CA ALA A 376 -19.02 -27.86 5.33
C ALA A 376 -17.96 -26.84 4.89
N PHE A 377 -16.69 -27.22 5.01
CA PHE A 377 -15.60 -26.58 4.29
C PHE A 377 -15.63 -27.06 2.84
N ILE A 378 -15.87 -26.14 1.90
CA ILE A 378 -16.07 -26.45 0.48
C ILE A 378 -14.88 -25.91 -0.31
N ILE A 379 -14.15 -26.80 -0.97
CA ILE A 379 -12.99 -26.46 -1.79
C ILE A 379 -13.35 -26.66 -3.26
N ASP A 380 -13.11 -25.63 -4.06
CA ASP A 380 -13.28 -25.63 -5.52
C ASP A 380 -12.04 -26.17 -6.21
N TYR A 381 -10.87 -25.57 -5.96
CA TYR A 381 -9.62 -26.08 -6.48
C TYR A 381 -8.44 -25.79 -5.58
N ILE A 382 -7.39 -26.58 -5.78
CA ILE A 382 -6.04 -26.31 -5.29
C ILE A 382 -5.09 -26.30 -6.47
N ARG A 383 -4.24 -25.27 -6.57
CA ARG A 383 -3.22 -25.15 -7.62
C ARG A 383 -1.87 -24.81 -7.01
N GLN A 384 -0.81 -25.45 -7.50
CA GLN A 384 0.58 -25.15 -7.16
C GLN A 384 1.33 -24.76 -8.43
N LEU A 385 1.93 -23.56 -8.42
CA LEU A 385 2.83 -23.06 -9.45
C LEU A 385 4.29 -23.07 -8.94
N TYR A 386 5.22 -23.65 -9.71
CA TYR A 386 6.65 -23.59 -9.40
C TYR A 386 7.18 -22.19 -9.66
N GLU A 387 7.92 -21.60 -8.71
CA GLU A 387 8.52 -20.24 -8.75
C GLU A 387 7.82 -19.21 -9.65
N ALA A 388 7.05 -18.30 -9.06
CA ALA A 388 6.62 -17.09 -9.74
C ALA A 388 7.58 -15.93 -9.46
N VAL A 389 8.92 -16.08 -9.60
CA VAL A 389 9.67 -14.82 -9.77
C VAL A 389 9.30 -14.28 -11.13
N HIS A 390 8.57 -13.17 -11.06
CA HIS A 390 8.23 -12.29 -12.14
C HIS A 390 9.39 -12.34 -13.16
N LEU A 391 9.15 -12.82 -14.38
CA LEU A 391 10.13 -12.68 -15.48
C LEU A 391 10.22 -11.21 -15.93
N LEU A 392 9.20 -10.42 -15.61
CA LEU A 392 9.11 -8.99 -15.87
C LEU A 392 10.34 -8.16 -15.42
N PRO A 393 10.93 -8.33 -14.23
CA PRO A 393 12.11 -7.61 -13.75
C PRO A 393 13.39 -8.06 -14.44
N GLN A 394 13.55 -9.34 -14.77
CA GLN A 394 14.73 -9.86 -15.45
C GLN A 394 14.70 -9.48 -16.94
N ILE A 395 13.57 -9.70 -17.61
CA ILE A 395 13.35 -9.25 -18.99
C ILE A 395 13.37 -7.73 -19.06
N SER A 396 12.74 -7.01 -18.14
CA SER A 396 12.85 -5.55 -18.12
C SER A 396 14.25 -5.08 -17.78
N SER A 397 15.03 -5.76 -16.94
CA SER A 397 16.42 -5.37 -16.66
C SER A 397 17.33 -5.64 -17.83
N LEU A 398 17.10 -6.72 -18.58
CA LEU A 398 17.81 -7.01 -19.83
C LEU A 398 17.44 -6.00 -20.92
N LEU A 399 16.14 -5.74 -21.14
CA LEU A 399 15.66 -4.73 -22.08
C LEU A 399 16.12 -3.31 -21.68
N TYR A 400 16.07 -2.99 -20.39
CA TYR A 400 16.61 -1.76 -19.82
C TYR A 400 18.09 -1.67 -20.13
N PHE A 401 18.89 -2.71 -19.85
CA PHE A 401 20.33 -2.69 -20.10
C PHE A 401 20.66 -2.51 -21.58
N VAL A 402 20.01 -3.25 -22.48
CA VAL A 402 20.22 -3.16 -23.93
C VAL A 402 19.78 -1.79 -24.46
N TRP A 403 18.62 -1.28 -24.04
CA TRP A 403 18.11 0.00 -24.53
C TRP A 403 18.87 1.19 -23.94
N ASN A 404 19.18 1.17 -22.64
CA ASN A 404 19.94 2.19 -21.93
C ASN A 404 21.36 2.32 -22.50
N SER A 405 21.98 1.21 -22.89
CA SER A 405 23.34 1.22 -23.45
C SER A 405 23.41 1.79 -24.87
N ASN A 406 22.29 1.91 -25.60
CA ASN A 406 22.30 2.30 -27.02
C ASN A 406 21.62 3.66 -27.29
N TYR A 407 20.42 3.92 -26.75
CA TYR A 407 19.58 5.05 -27.21
C TYR A 407 20.23 6.44 -27.10
N TRP A 408 20.85 6.74 -25.95
CA TRP A 408 21.48 8.03 -25.65
C TRP A 408 22.89 8.13 -26.24
N PRO A 409 23.76 7.10 -26.13
CA PRO A 409 25.04 7.09 -26.82
C PRO A 409 24.93 7.29 -28.34
N ASP A 410 23.93 6.69 -29.00
CA ASP A 410 23.67 6.89 -30.44
C ASP A 410 23.36 8.35 -30.82
N LYS A 411 22.96 9.17 -29.84
CA LYS A 411 22.67 10.62 -30.00
C LYS A 411 23.80 11.50 -29.47
N GLY A 412 24.95 10.91 -29.14
CA GLY A 412 26.09 11.62 -28.56
C GLY A 412 25.86 12.11 -27.13
N VAL A 413 24.90 11.52 -26.40
CA VAL A 413 24.57 11.91 -25.02
C VAL A 413 25.09 10.85 -24.05
N THR A 414 25.80 11.27 -23.01
CA THR A 414 26.20 10.35 -21.93
C THR A 414 24.97 9.87 -21.17
N VAL A 415 24.89 8.57 -20.90
CA VAL A 415 23.77 7.94 -20.19
C VAL A 415 24.13 7.58 -18.76
N ALA A 416 23.20 7.77 -17.82
CA ALA A 416 23.37 7.43 -16.42
C ALA A 416 23.24 5.92 -16.23
N LYS A 417 24.07 5.39 -15.35
CA LYS A 417 23.93 4.03 -14.86
C LYS A 417 23.06 4.09 -13.60
N VAL A 418 21.78 3.78 -13.75
CA VAL A 418 20.87 3.60 -12.62
C VAL A 418 20.33 2.18 -12.59
N GLU A 419 19.99 1.72 -11.40
CA GLU A 419 19.32 0.45 -11.20
C GLU A 419 17.93 0.49 -11.85
N ASN A 420 17.45 -0.66 -12.33
CA ASN A 420 16.12 -0.73 -12.93
C ASN A 420 15.04 -0.34 -11.91
N LEU A 421 14.18 0.58 -12.31
CA LEU A 421 13.10 1.11 -11.50
C LEU A 421 12.11 0.03 -11.03
N ILE A 422 11.89 -1.03 -11.83
CA ILE A 422 11.06 -2.19 -11.45
C ILE A 422 11.70 -2.95 -10.28
N VAL A 423 13.03 -3.11 -10.27
CA VAL A 423 13.74 -3.82 -9.20
C VAL A 423 13.62 -3.05 -7.88
N ARG A 424 13.82 -1.72 -7.92
CA ARG A 424 13.63 -0.85 -6.75
C ARG A 424 12.19 -0.85 -6.24
N MET A 425 11.23 -0.97 -7.14
CA MET A 425 9.81 -1.02 -6.78
C MET A 425 9.43 -2.30 -6.05
N MET A 426 9.81 -3.46 -6.58
CA MET A 426 9.50 -4.75 -5.93
C MET A 426 10.21 -4.92 -4.60
N THR A 427 11.40 -4.33 -4.45
CA THR A 427 12.15 -4.34 -3.18
C THR A 427 11.69 -3.26 -2.20
N ASN A 428 10.63 -2.50 -2.51
CA ASN A 428 10.11 -1.37 -1.73
C ASN A 428 11.18 -0.29 -1.40
N LYS A 429 12.18 -0.15 -2.28
CA LYS A 429 13.29 0.84 -2.22
C LYS A 429 13.11 1.99 -3.21
N PHE A 430 11.89 2.19 -3.71
CA PHE A 430 11.62 3.19 -4.74
C PHE A 430 11.56 4.60 -4.15
N SER A 431 12.48 5.47 -4.60
CA SER A 431 12.53 6.89 -4.27
C SER A 431 13.00 7.67 -5.50
N PHE A 432 12.17 8.60 -5.99
CA PHE A 432 12.55 9.46 -7.11
C PHE A 432 13.74 10.35 -6.76
N ILE A 433 13.81 10.85 -5.52
CA ILE A 433 14.87 11.74 -5.07
C ILE A 433 16.22 11.03 -5.06
N ASP A 434 16.26 9.80 -4.54
CA ASP A 434 17.49 9.01 -4.49
C ASP A 434 17.92 8.58 -5.89
N ASN A 435 16.97 8.21 -6.75
CA ASN A 435 17.25 7.91 -8.15
C ASN A 435 17.82 9.14 -8.90
N ASP A 436 17.14 10.28 -8.78
CA ASP A 436 17.56 11.53 -9.40
C ASP A 436 18.91 12.00 -8.85
N LYS A 437 19.21 11.77 -7.57
CA LYS A 437 20.53 12.03 -6.98
C LYS A 437 21.61 11.21 -7.66
N VAL A 438 21.40 9.90 -7.87
CA VAL A 438 22.36 9.03 -8.57
C VAL A 438 22.61 9.53 -10.01
N VAL A 439 21.58 10.02 -10.69
CA VAL A 439 21.72 10.62 -12.03
C VAL A 439 22.46 11.95 -11.98
N TYR A 440 22.08 12.84 -11.04
CA TYR A 440 22.63 14.18 -10.89
C TYR A 440 24.13 14.13 -10.59
N ASP A 441 24.54 13.28 -9.65
CA ASP A 441 25.95 13.12 -9.24
C ASP A 441 26.84 12.63 -10.40
N GLN A 442 26.31 11.76 -11.29
CA GLN A 442 27.03 11.28 -12.48
C GLN A 442 27.24 12.36 -13.56
N PHE A 443 26.43 13.41 -13.54
CA PHE A 443 26.43 14.47 -14.55
C PHE A 443 26.76 15.85 -13.99
N LYS A 444 27.25 15.93 -12.74
CA LYS A 444 27.68 17.20 -12.15
C LYS A 444 28.71 17.89 -13.07
N GLY A 445 28.51 19.19 -13.31
CA GLY A 445 29.33 19.99 -14.23
C GLY A 445 29.03 19.82 -15.73
N LYS A 446 28.11 18.93 -16.13
CA LYS A 446 27.59 18.85 -17.51
C LYS A 446 26.34 19.70 -17.67
N ARG A 447 25.97 20.03 -18.92
CA ARG A 447 24.73 20.79 -19.20
C ARG A 447 23.46 19.94 -19.09
N TYR A 448 23.57 18.68 -19.52
CA TYR A 448 22.50 17.69 -19.49
C TYR A 448 23.09 16.27 -19.54
N GLY A 449 22.27 15.28 -19.21
CA GLY A 449 22.61 13.86 -19.35
C GLY A 449 21.37 13.01 -19.65
N GLY A 450 21.58 11.86 -20.27
CA GLY A 450 20.52 10.91 -20.59
C GLY A 450 20.27 9.97 -19.43
N SER A 451 19.00 9.63 -19.19
CA SER A 451 18.60 8.54 -18.31
C SER A 451 17.46 7.75 -18.95
N MET A 452 17.21 6.55 -18.44
CA MET A 452 16.09 5.71 -18.84
C MET A 452 15.21 5.49 -17.61
N GLU A 453 13.92 5.79 -17.74
CA GLU A 453 12.92 5.44 -16.73
C GLU A 453 12.05 4.33 -17.30
N LEU A 454 12.32 3.09 -16.87
CA LEU A 454 11.91 1.88 -17.59
C LEU A 454 12.43 1.92 -19.04
N TRP A 455 11.54 2.02 -20.03
CA TRP A 455 11.85 2.14 -21.46
C TRP A 455 11.73 3.58 -21.97
N ASN A 456 11.35 4.54 -21.12
CA ASN A 456 11.18 5.93 -21.54
C ASN A 456 12.52 6.68 -21.45
N PRO A 457 13.06 7.20 -22.57
CA PRO A 457 14.24 8.04 -22.53
C PRO A 457 13.88 9.40 -21.93
N VAL A 458 14.66 9.82 -20.94
CA VAL A 458 14.52 11.10 -20.24
C VAL A 458 15.83 11.89 -20.31
N LEU A 459 15.75 13.14 -20.74
CA LEU A 459 16.89 14.07 -20.70
C LEU A 459 16.86 14.83 -19.37
N PHE A 460 17.85 14.60 -18.51
CA PHE A 460 18.05 15.36 -17.28
C PHE A 460 18.79 16.67 -17.59
N ILE A 461 18.20 17.80 -17.20
CA ILE A 461 18.79 19.13 -17.38
C ILE A 461 19.50 19.54 -16.10
N MET A 462 20.75 20.00 -16.25
CA MET A 462 21.62 20.39 -15.14
C MET A 462 21.97 21.89 -15.20
N ASP A 463 22.06 22.43 -16.42
CA ASP A 463 22.36 23.84 -16.71
C ASP A 463 21.14 24.74 -16.43
N LEU A 464 21.31 25.71 -15.54
CA LEU A 464 20.24 26.61 -15.10
C LEU A 464 19.75 27.57 -16.19
N ASP A 465 20.59 27.95 -17.16
CA ASP A 465 20.20 28.76 -18.30
C ASP A 465 19.41 27.93 -19.33
N LEU A 466 19.76 26.65 -19.49
CA LEU A 466 18.97 25.71 -20.28
C LEU A 466 17.60 25.44 -19.64
N MET A 467 17.52 25.34 -18.31
CA MET A 467 16.23 25.29 -17.61
C MET A 467 15.38 26.53 -17.92
N LYS A 468 15.98 27.73 -17.85
CA LYS A 468 15.31 28.99 -18.22
C LYS A 468 14.84 29.00 -19.66
N GLN A 469 15.65 28.50 -20.58
CA GLN A 469 15.31 28.37 -21.98
C GLN A 469 14.05 27.50 -22.15
N ILE A 470 14.05 26.30 -21.56
CA ILE A 470 12.97 25.31 -21.68
C ILE A 470 11.68 25.77 -20.99
N TYR A 471 11.79 26.34 -19.79
CA TYR A 471 10.62 26.79 -19.03
C TYR A 471 9.93 28.02 -19.64
N ILE A 472 10.71 28.96 -20.20
CA ILE A 472 10.20 30.30 -20.53
C ILE A 472 10.36 30.62 -22.02
N LYS A 473 11.58 30.57 -22.55
CA LYS A 473 11.86 31.11 -23.90
C LYS A 473 11.26 30.22 -25.00
N ASP A 474 11.43 28.91 -24.85
CA ASP A 474 11.00 27.90 -25.82
C ASP A 474 9.77 27.14 -25.33
N PHE A 475 8.94 27.79 -24.49
CA PHE A 475 7.75 27.18 -23.90
C PHE A 475 6.80 26.56 -24.92
N ASP A 476 6.72 27.11 -26.15
CA ASP A 476 5.86 26.57 -27.22
C ASP A 476 6.26 25.15 -27.67
N TYR A 477 7.53 24.76 -27.46
CA TYR A 477 7.98 23.38 -27.66
C TYR A 477 7.61 22.50 -26.46
N PHE A 478 7.38 23.06 -25.28
CA PHE A 478 7.28 22.37 -23.99
C PHE A 478 5.98 22.68 -23.24
N VAL A 479 4.88 22.91 -23.96
CA VAL A 479 3.56 23.21 -23.38
C VAL A 479 3.05 22.07 -22.50
N ASN A 480 3.45 20.83 -22.81
CA ASN A 480 2.94 19.62 -22.19
C ASN A 480 3.84 19.16 -21.04
N ARG A 481 3.23 18.51 -20.04
CA ARG A 481 3.94 17.68 -19.06
C ARG A 481 3.82 16.21 -19.47
N ARG A 482 4.53 15.32 -18.79
CA ARG A 482 4.21 13.89 -18.86
C ARG A 482 2.78 13.73 -18.32
N GLY A 483 1.88 13.23 -19.17
CA GLY A 483 0.46 13.08 -18.86
C GLY A 483 0.14 11.69 -18.34
N LEU A 484 -1.00 11.59 -17.68
CA LEU A 484 -1.69 10.35 -17.35
C LEU A 484 -2.76 10.19 -18.45
N GLU A 485 -2.77 9.10 -19.22
CA GLU A 485 -3.76 8.90 -20.31
C GLU A 485 -5.14 8.57 -19.73
N LEU A 486 -5.79 9.54 -19.08
CA LEU A 486 -6.97 9.36 -18.22
C LEU A 486 -8.31 9.40 -18.97
N GLU A 487 -8.32 9.84 -20.23
CA GLU A 487 -9.54 10.28 -20.94
C GLU A 487 -10.65 9.22 -20.98
N LYS A 488 -10.32 7.92 -20.92
CA LYS A 488 -11.32 6.84 -20.99
C LYS A 488 -11.80 6.32 -19.64
N ASN A 489 -11.07 6.60 -18.56
CA ASN A 489 -11.26 5.88 -17.30
C ASN A 489 -11.70 6.78 -16.14
N ASP A 490 -11.25 8.03 -16.11
CA ASP A 490 -11.53 8.96 -14.99
C ASP A 490 -12.49 10.07 -15.44
N PRO A 491 -13.72 10.17 -14.87
CA PRO A 491 -14.75 11.07 -15.37
C PRO A 491 -14.37 12.55 -15.28
N HIS A 492 -13.65 12.95 -14.23
CA HIS A 492 -13.34 14.35 -13.95
C HIS A 492 -11.84 14.64 -14.00
N MET A 493 -10.97 13.75 -13.49
CA MET A 493 -9.56 14.09 -13.31
C MET A 493 -8.82 14.32 -14.62
N HIS A 494 -9.29 13.73 -15.74
CA HIS A 494 -8.74 14.01 -17.06
C HIS A 494 -8.93 15.47 -17.50
N LEU A 495 -10.00 16.15 -17.04
CA LEU A 495 -10.29 17.56 -17.33
C LEU A 495 -9.50 18.55 -16.44
N SER A 496 -8.82 18.05 -15.41
CA SER A 496 -8.08 18.90 -14.48
C SER A 496 -6.89 19.59 -15.15
N LEU A 497 -6.57 20.83 -14.74
CA LEU A 497 -5.51 21.65 -15.35
C LEU A 497 -4.15 20.94 -15.45
N ILE A 498 -3.83 20.04 -14.51
CA ILE A 498 -2.56 19.31 -14.53
C ILE A 498 -2.46 18.30 -15.68
N ASN A 499 -3.60 17.71 -16.09
CA ASN A 499 -3.68 16.66 -17.11
C ASN A 499 -3.98 17.19 -18.52
N GLN A 500 -4.37 18.47 -18.65
CA GLN A 500 -4.59 19.10 -19.94
C GLN A 500 -3.30 19.35 -20.71
N ASN A 501 -3.38 19.40 -22.05
CA ASN A 501 -2.23 19.56 -22.96
C ASN A 501 -2.51 20.59 -24.07
N GLY A 502 -1.45 21.14 -24.68
CA GLY A 502 -1.54 22.04 -25.82
C GLY A 502 -2.50 23.22 -25.60
N GLU A 503 -3.38 23.44 -26.58
CA GLU A 503 -4.37 24.52 -26.53
C GLU A 503 -5.42 24.33 -25.43
N SER A 504 -5.83 23.09 -25.10
CA SER A 504 -6.81 22.88 -24.04
C SER A 504 -6.26 23.30 -22.67
N TRP A 505 -4.97 23.05 -22.43
CA TRP A 505 -4.29 23.56 -21.24
C TRP A 505 -4.23 25.10 -21.23
N LYS A 506 -3.90 25.73 -22.36
CA LYS A 506 -3.87 27.20 -22.46
C LYS A 506 -5.25 27.81 -22.17
N ASP A 507 -6.30 27.21 -22.72
CA ASP A 507 -7.69 27.64 -22.48
C ASP A 507 -8.06 27.54 -21.00
N VAL A 508 -7.85 26.37 -20.36
CA VAL A 508 -8.15 26.20 -18.93
C VAL A 508 -7.28 27.13 -18.07
N ARG A 509 -5.96 27.19 -18.31
CA ARG A 509 -5.04 28.03 -17.54
C ARG A 509 -5.42 29.50 -17.61
N SER A 510 -5.76 30.01 -18.80
CA SER A 510 -6.14 31.41 -19.00
C SER A 510 -7.43 31.79 -18.26
N LYS A 511 -8.36 30.85 -18.09
CA LYS A 511 -9.62 31.06 -17.36
C LYS A 511 -9.47 30.97 -15.84
N VAL A 512 -8.60 30.08 -15.37
CA VAL A 512 -8.44 29.81 -13.93
C VAL A 512 -7.42 30.75 -13.28
N SER A 513 -6.37 31.20 -13.98
CA SER A 513 -5.33 32.08 -13.38
C SER A 513 -5.89 33.33 -12.68
N PRO A 514 -6.89 34.04 -13.23
CA PRO A 514 -7.49 35.20 -12.57
C PRO A 514 -8.12 34.96 -11.20
N THR A 515 -8.38 33.70 -10.82
CA THR A 515 -8.90 33.37 -9.48
C THR A 515 -7.84 33.38 -8.40
N PHE A 516 -6.56 33.42 -8.76
CA PHE A 516 -5.41 33.36 -7.84
C PHE A 516 -4.68 34.70 -7.65
N THR A 517 -5.29 35.79 -8.13
CA THR A 517 -4.78 37.16 -7.96
C THR A 517 -4.83 37.62 -6.50
N THR A 518 -3.97 38.57 -6.13
CA THR A 518 -3.89 39.16 -4.80
C THR A 518 -5.25 39.60 -4.27
N GLY A 519 -6.03 40.30 -5.10
CA GLY A 519 -7.36 40.78 -4.74
C GLY A 519 -8.39 39.68 -4.51
N LYS A 520 -8.24 38.49 -5.12
CA LYS A 520 -9.13 37.34 -4.91
C LYS A 520 -8.69 36.50 -3.71
N ILE A 521 -7.39 36.25 -3.55
CA ILE A 521 -6.84 35.57 -2.38
C ILE A 521 -7.17 36.35 -1.09
N ARG A 522 -7.06 37.68 -1.13
CA ARG A 522 -7.42 38.55 -0.01
C ARG A 522 -8.87 38.35 0.48
N ARG A 523 -9.82 38.07 -0.42
CA ARG A 523 -11.22 37.81 -0.04
C ARG A 523 -11.38 36.54 0.80
N MET A 524 -10.57 35.52 0.48
CA MET A 524 -10.56 34.24 1.19
C MET A 524 -9.79 34.28 2.51
N PHE A 525 -9.13 35.40 2.84
CA PHE A 525 -8.26 35.50 4.02
C PHE A 525 -8.99 35.21 5.33
N THR A 526 -10.27 35.59 5.45
CA THR A 526 -11.09 35.30 6.62
C THR A 526 -11.30 33.80 6.85
N ILE A 527 -11.33 33.01 5.77
CA ILE A 527 -11.41 31.54 5.85
C ILE A 527 -10.09 31.00 6.43
N PHE A 528 -8.95 31.45 5.90
CA PHE A 528 -7.63 31.05 6.39
C PHE A 528 -7.46 31.39 7.87
N ASP A 529 -7.81 32.61 8.27
CA ASP A 529 -7.70 33.05 9.66
C ASP A 529 -8.62 32.26 10.59
N SER A 530 -9.86 31.98 10.16
CA SER A 530 -10.76 31.14 10.96
C SER A 530 -10.22 29.72 11.13
N SER A 531 -9.62 29.15 10.07
CA SER A 531 -9.03 27.82 10.09
C SER A 531 -7.77 27.78 10.97
N SER A 532 -6.89 28.79 10.89
CA SER A 532 -5.70 28.87 11.74
C SER A 532 -6.07 29.05 13.21
N LYS A 533 -7.11 29.83 13.54
CA LYS A 533 -7.62 29.97 14.91
C LYS A 533 -8.21 28.66 15.43
N LYS A 534 -8.95 27.92 14.61
CA LYS A 534 -9.43 26.56 14.94
C LYS A 534 -8.26 25.61 15.19
N MET A 535 -7.21 25.67 14.37
CA MET A 535 -6.00 24.86 14.56
C MET A 535 -5.32 25.17 15.91
N VAL A 536 -5.09 26.45 16.23
CA VAL A 536 -4.53 26.85 17.54
C VAL A 536 -5.40 26.33 18.67
N LYS A 537 -6.73 26.51 18.58
CA LYS A 537 -7.67 26.03 19.58
C LYS A 537 -7.57 24.51 19.76
N ALA A 538 -7.57 23.74 18.68
CA ALA A 538 -7.45 22.29 18.72
C ALA A 538 -6.14 21.84 19.37
N ILE A 539 -5.01 22.48 19.05
CA ILE A 539 -3.70 22.16 19.67
C ILE A 539 -3.70 22.51 21.16
N ARG A 540 -4.28 23.66 21.55
CA ARG A 540 -4.42 24.04 22.98
C ARG A 540 -5.27 23.02 23.73
N GLU A 541 -6.38 22.59 23.14
CA GLU A 541 -7.28 21.62 23.77
C GLU A 541 -6.68 20.21 23.79
N GLN A 542 -5.93 19.80 22.76
CA GLN A 542 -5.21 18.52 22.73
C GLN A 542 -4.05 18.48 23.74
N SER A 543 -3.43 19.63 24.06
CA SER A 543 -2.52 19.74 25.21
C SER A 543 -3.23 19.57 26.56
N GLN A 544 -4.57 19.54 26.58
CA GLN A 544 -5.41 19.39 27.79
C GLN A 544 -6.29 18.12 27.78
N THR A 545 -6.70 17.54 26.63
CA THR A 545 -7.47 16.29 26.46
C THR A 545 -7.57 15.84 24.99
N GLU A 546 -7.58 14.52 24.73
CA GLU A 546 -7.38 13.86 23.41
C GLU A 546 -8.41 14.05 22.28
N ASN A 547 -9.53 14.77 22.43
CA ASN A 547 -10.60 14.72 21.43
C ASN A 547 -11.09 16.10 20.98
N LEU A 548 -10.48 16.64 19.93
CA LEU A 548 -11.06 17.75 19.15
C LEU A 548 -10.62 17.72 17.68
N PHE A 549 -11.25 16.84 16.92
CA PHE A 549 -11.54 17.11 15.52
C PHE A 549 -13.05 16.99 15.33
N GLU A 550 -13.64 17.86 14.50
CA GLU A 550 -14.97 17.63 13.92
C GLU A 550 -15.05 16.17 13.47
N ASP A 551 -16.08 15.46 13.93
CA ASP A 551 -16.29 14.02 13.79
C ASP A 551 -15.34 13.35 12.76
N PRO A 552 -14.29 12.63 13.20
CA PRO A 552 -13.43 11.84 12.31
C PRO A 552 -14.24 10.84 11.46
N ASN A 553 -15.50 10.57 11.85
CA ASN A 553 -16.47 9.81 11.06
C ASN A 553 -17.30 10.61 10.06
N SER A 554 -17.13 11.92 9.97
CA SER A 554 -17.83 12.74 8.99
C SER A 554 -17.51 12.23 7.58
N SER A 555 -18.56 12.12 6.77
CA SER A 555 -18.46 11.63 5.40
C SER A 555 -17.45 12.46 4.59
N PHE A 556 -17.37 13.76 4.83
CA PHE A 556 -16.42 14.64 4.15
C PHE A 556 -14.96 14.31 4.48
N ALA A 557 -14.60 14.14 5.77
CA ALA A 557 -13.24 13.80 6.17
C ALA A 557 -12.80 12.42 5.64
N LYS A 558 -13.70 11.42 5.72
CA LYS A 558 -13.46 10.08 5.17
C LYS A 558 -13.23 10.10 3.65
N MET A 559 -14.05 10.83 2.91
CA MET A 559 -13.90 10.94 1.44
C MET A 559 -12.67 11.76 1.05
N GLY A 560 -12.35 12.83 1.79
CA GLY A 560 -11.11 13.59 1.61
C GLY A 560 -9.86 12.72 1.81
N LYS A 561 -9.82 11.92 2.89
CA LYS A 561 -8.74 10.96 3.14
C LYS A 561 -8.61 9.93 2.01
N LYS A 562 -9.73 9.37 1.52
CA LYS A 562 -9.73 8.44 0.36
C LYS A 562 -9.10 9.05 -0.90
N ILE A 563 -9.30 10.35 -1.15
CA ILE A 563 -8.69 11.09 -2.27
C ILE A 563 -7.19 11.26 -2.05
N LEU A 564 -6.76 11.66 -0.86
CA LEU A 564 -5.36 11.91 -0.53
C LEU A 564 -4.51 10.64 -0.52
N GLU A 565 -5.06 9.53 -0.01
CA GLU A 565 -4.37 8.23 0.02
C GLU A 565 -4.03 7.68 -1.37
N GLN A 566 -4.64 8.17 -2.45
CA GLN A 566 -4.30 7.73 -3.81
C GLN A 566 -2.85 8.04 -4.20
N MET A 567 -2.21 9.02 -3.54
CA MET A 567 -0.83 9.43 -3.81
C MET A 567 0.21 8.83 -2.84
N ALA A 568 -0.18 7.89 -1.96
CA ALA A 568 0.67 7.35 -0.90
C ALA A 568 0.65 5.82 -0.81
N GLY A 569 1.67 5.26 -0.14
CA GLY A 569 1.74 3.84 0.19
C GLY A 569 1.65 2.93 -1.04
N LYS A 570 1.03 1.74 -0.89
CA LYS A 570 0.91 0.74 -1.97
C LYS A 570 0.11 1.22 -3.19
N LYS A 571 -0.75 2.24 -3.04
CA LYS A 571 -1.50 2.85 -4.16
C LYS A 571 -0.58 3.63 -5.13
N ILE A 572 0.66 3.95 -4.73
CA ILE A 572 1.68 4.55 -5.62
C ILE A 572 1.98 3.68 -6.84
N PHE A 573 1.86 2.34 -6.70
CA PHE A 573 2.07 1.41 -7.80
C PHE A 573 1.07 1.62 -8.93
N LYS A 574 -0.20 1.89 -8.57
CA LYS A 574 -1.26 2.22 -9.52
C LYS A 574 -0.90 3.49 -10.31
N LEU A 575 -0.49 4.54 -9.62
CA LEU A 575 -0.05 5.79 -10.26
C LEU A 575 1.16 5.57 -11.16
N PHE A 576 2.12 4.76 -10.73
CA PHE A 576 3.30 4.40 -11.52
C PHE A 576 2.93 3.72 -12.83
N VAL A 577 2.05 2.70 -12.80
CA VAL A 577 1.56 2.03 -14.01
C VAL A 577 0.89 3.06 -14.94
N MET A 578 0.13 4.00 -14.39
CA MET A 578 -0.52 5.07 -15.15
C MET A 578 0.46 6.08 -15.78
N VAL A 579 1.60 6.38 -15.13
CA VAL A 579 2.62 7.32 -15.63
C VAL A 579 3.52 6.68 -16.68
N PHE A 580 4.04 5.48 -16.39
CA PHE A 580 5.11 4.88 -17.19
C PHE A 580 4.59 3.89 -18.24
N VAL A 581 3.39 3.35 -18.04
CA VAL A 581 2.78 2.34 -18.91
C VAL A 581 1.31 2.66 -19.21
N PRO A 582 1.00 3.89 -19.68
CA PRO A 582 -0.36 4.41 -19.69
C PRO A 582 -1.35 3.57 -20.52
N LYS A 583 -0.91 2.94 -21.61
CA LYS A 583 -1.74 2.02 -22.41
C LYS A 583 -2.19 0.77 -21.66
N ILE A 584 -1.36 0.25 -20.75
CA ILE A 584 -1.75 -0.88 -19.89
C ILE A 584 -2.75 -0.37 -18.84
N ALA A 585 -2.52 0.81 -18.27
CA ALA A 585 -3.50 1.42 -17.36
C ALA A 585 -4.85 1.65 -18.05
N GLU A 586 -4.85 2.03 -19.33
CA GLU A 586 -6.04 2.15 -20.17
C GLU A 586 -6.75 0.80 -20.31
N LEU A 587 -6.00 -0.25 -20.69
CA LEU A 587 -6.51 -1.62 -20.82
C LEU A 587 -7.13 -2.15 -19.52
N LEU A 588 -6.47 -1.90 -18.39
CA LEU A 588 -6.91 -2.30 -17.04
C LEU A 588 -7.96 -1.37 -16.45
N LYS A 589 -8.37 -0.32 -17.17
CA LYS A 589 -9.37 0.68 -16.73
C LYS A 589 -9.02 1.35 -15.39
N LEU A 590 -7.74 1.59 -15.13
CA LEU A 590 -7.29 2.22 -13.89
C LEU A 590 -7.72 3.70 -13.85
N LYS A 591 -8.18 4.15 -12.67
CA LYS A 591 -8.60 5.53 -12.38
C LYS A 591 -7.72 6.16 -11.32
N ILE A 592 -7.58 7.49 -11.28
CA ILE A 592 -6.87 8.15 -10.18
C ILE A 592 -7.81 8.24 -8.98
N THR A 593 -9.04 8.69 -9.22
CA THR A 593 -10.01 8.93 -8.17
C THR A 593 -10.71 7.64 -7.74
N ASP A 594 -10.99 7.54 -6.43
CA ASP A 594 -11.91 6.54 -5.89
C ASP A 594 -13.33 6.89 -6.35
N SER A 595 -14.08 5.92 -6.87
CA SER A 595 -15.39 6.19 -7.48
C SER A 595 -16.40 6.75 -6.46
N ASP A 596 -16.33 6.33 -5.20
CA ASP A 596 -17.23 6.83 -4.15
C ASP A 596 -16.89 8.28 -3.82
N ALA A 597 -15.60 8.60 -3.71
CA ALA A 597 -15.16 9.95 -3.40
C ALA A 597 -15.48 10.91 -4.55
N ASP A 598 -15.22 10.51 -5.81
CA ASP A 598 -15.58 11.30 -7.00
C ASP A 598 -17.09 11.59 -7.03
N THR A 599 -17.92 10.57 -6.80
CA THR A 599 -19.39 10.73 -6.77
C THR A 599 -19.82 11.68 -5.64
N PHE A 600 -19.25 11.51 -4.44
CA PHE A 600 -19.54 12.33 -3.27
C PHE A 600 -19.20 13.81 -3.53
N PHE A 601 -17.98 14.11 -3.94
CA PHE A 601 -17.54 15.49 -4.16
C PHE A 601 -18.25 16.12 -5.36
N SER A 602 -18.49 15.36 -6.44
CA SER A 602 -19.27 15.84 -7.58
C SER A 602 -20.65 16.30 -7.14
N LYS A 603 -21.35 15.48 -6.34
CA LYS A 603 -22.66 15.83 -5.80
C LYS A 603 -22.60 17.06 -4.91
N VAL A 604 -21.68 17.11 -3.94
CA VAL A 604 -21.53 18.25 -3.02
C VAL A 604 -21.25 19.56 -3.78
N ILE A 605 -20.37 19.51 -4.77
CA ILE A 605 -20.00 20.68 -5.58
C ILE A 605 -21.20 21.14 -6.40
N VAL A 606 -21.85 20.24 -7.14
CA VAL A 606 -23.00 20.58 -7.98
C VAL A 606 -24.16 21.12 -7.15
N ASP A 607 -24.54 20.42 -6.06
CA ASP A 607 -25.61 20.86 -5.17
C ASP A 607 -25.33 22.25 -4.58
N THR A 608 -24.05 22.53 -4.25
CA THR A 608 -23.62 23.85 -3.74
C THR A 608 -23.70 24.94 -4.81
N LEU A 609 -23.26 24.65 -6.03
CA LEU A 609 -23.34 25.59 -7.15
C LEU A 609 -24.81 25.92 -7.47
N ASP A 610 -25.65 24.87 -7.58
CA ASP A 610 -27.08 24.98 -7.82
C ASP A 610 -27.78 25.82 -6.75
N HIS A 611 -27.44 25.58 -5.49
CA HIS A 611 -27.99 26.34 -4.37
C HIS A 611 -27.63 27.83 -4.50
N ARG A 612 -26.35 28.16 -4.71
CA ARG A 612 -25.87 29.55 -4.82
C ARG A 612 -26.46 30.27 -6.02
N GLU A 613 -26.61 29.59 -7.16
CA GLU A 613 -27.24 30.17 -8.34
C GLU A 613 -28.73 30.47 -8.11
N LYS A 614 -29.45 29.60 -7.38
CA LYS A 614 -30.87 29.78 -7.07
C LYS A 614 -31.13 30.83 -5.99
N THR A 615 -30.30 30.88 -4.94
CA THR A 615 -30.50 31.79 -3.80
C THR A 615 -29.81 33.14 -3.98
N GLY A 616 -28.78 33.21 -4.83
CA GLY A 616 -27.90 34.37 -4.93
C GLY A 616 -26.92 34.50 -3.76
N GLU A 617 -26.80 33.48 -2.90
CA GLU A 617 -25.82 33.44 -1.81
C GLU A 617 -24.40 33.56 -2.38
N LYS A 618 -23.58 34.39 -1.74
CA LYS A 618 -22.16 34.56 -2.07
C LYS A 618 -21.31 34.21 -0.85
N ARG A 619 -20.26 33.42 -1.09
CA ARG A 619 -19.17 33.19 -0.13
C ARG A 619 -17.85 33.51 -0.78
N ASP A 620 -16.95 34.15 -0.05
CA ASP A 620 -15.60 34.43 -0.55
C ASP A 620 -14.73 33.16 -0.47
N ASP A 621 -15.03 32.18 -1.33
CA ASP A 621 -14.33 30.89 -1.41
C ASP A 621 -14.02 30.46 -2.86
N PHE A 622 -13.26 29.37 -3.01
CA PHE A 622 -12.84 28.85 -4.31
C PHE A 622 -14.01 28.51 -5.25
N LEU A 623 -15.09 27.91 -4.73
CA LEU A 623 -16.26 27.56 -5.54
C LEU A 623 -16.97 28.81 -6.08
N GLN A 624 -17.02 29.88 -5.29
CA GLN A 624 -17.55 31.16 -5.77
C GLN A 624 -16.69 31.74 -6.89
N LEU A 625 -15.36 31.62 -6.80
CA LEU A 625 -14.46 32.06 -7.87
C LEU A 625 -14.68 31.23 -9.14
N MET A 626 -14.82 29.91 -9.04
CA MET A 626 -15.14 29.06 -10.20
C MET A 626 -16.50 29.41 -10.83
N LEU A 627 -17.49 29.76 -10.00
CA LEU A 627 -18.79 30.25 -10.45
C LEU A 627 -18.67 31.61 -11.17
N GLU A 628 -17.84 32.53 -10.66
CA GLU A 628 -17.56 33.81 -11.33
C GLU A 628 -16.82 33.63 -12.66
N VAL A 629 -15.90 32.64 -12.76
CA VAL A 629 -15.25 32.25 -14.02
C VAL A 629 -16.28 31.78 -15.04
N ARG A 630 -17.20 30.88 -14.63
CA ARG A 630 -18.31 30.41 -15.48
C ARG A 630 -19.17 31.55 -15.99
N GLN A 631 -19.49 32.51 -15.13
CA GLN A 631 -20.33 33.66 -15.45
C GLN A 631 -19.62 34.76 -16.24
N GLY A 632 -18.30 34.63 -16.50
CA GLY A 632 -17.51 35.65 -17.18
C GLY A 632 -17.35 36.95 -16.37
N LYS A 633 -17.53 36.88 -15.04
CA LYS A 633 -17.46 38.04 -14.14
C LYS A 633 -16.04 38.39 -13.69
N ILE A 634 -15.06 37.54 -13.97
CA ILE A 634 -13.67 37.80 -13.65
C ILE A 634 -13.02 38.56 -14.81
N ALA A 635 -12.70 39.84 -14.55
CA ALA A 635 -12.04 40.71 -15.52
C ALA A 635 -10.58 40.31 -15.77
N LYS A 636 -10.03 40.75 -16.91
CA LYS A 636 -8.60 40.63 -17.20
C LYS A 636 -7.80 41.50 -16.22
N GLU A 637 -6.67 40.96 -15.78
CA GLU A 637 -5.78 41.52 -14.77
C GLU A 637 -5.08 42.81 -15.23
N ASP A 638 -4.87 43.73 -14.29
CA ASP A 638 -3.90 44.82 -14.46
C ASP A 638 -2.49 44.27 -14.23
N GLU A 639 -1.56 44.53 -15.15
CA GLU A 639 -0.20 44.01 -15.06
C GLU A 639 0.59 44.54 -13.86
N SER A 640 0.21 45.71 -13.32
CA SER A 640 0.86 46.28 -12.16
C SER A 640 0.59 45.51 -10.87
N GLU A 641 -0.50 44.75 -10.80
CA GLU A 641 -0.90 44.00 -9.60
C GLU A 641 -0.27 42.61 -9.49
N LEU A 642 0.50 42.19 -10.51
CA LEU A 642 1.09 40.86 -10.57
C LEU A 642 2.48 40.80 -9.95
N ASP A 643 2.74 39.72 -9.21
CA ASP A 643 4.07 39.43 -8.69
C ASP A 643 4.99 38.82 -9.75
N SER A 644 6.26 38.59 -9.39
CA SER A 644 7.26 38.02 -10.31
C SER A 644 6.89 36.60 -10.77
N HIS A 645 6.26 35.79 -9.91
CA HIS A 645 5.87 34.42 -10.23
C HIS A 645 4.72 34.38 -11.24
N GLU A 646 3.75 35.29 -11.11
CA GLU A 646 2.64 35.45 -12.06
C GLU A 646 3.08 36.07 -13.37
N LYS A 647 3.97 37.06 -13.33
CA LYS A 647 4.59 37.61 -14.54
C LYS A 647 5.30 36.52 -15.33
N ASN A 648 5.98 35.60 -14.64
CA ASN A 648 6.60 34.42 -15.26
C ASN A 648 5.56 33.40 -15.79
N ALA A 649 4.34 33.40 -15.25
CA ALA A 649 3.27 32.50 -15.66
C ALA A 649 2.50 32.97 -16.91
N LYS A 650 2.72 34.21 -17.36
CA LYS A 650 1.96 34.79 -18.48
C LYS A 650 2.21 34.06 -19.80
N LEU A 651 1.11 33.78 -20.50
CA LEU A 651 1.13 33.26 -21.86
C LEU A 651 1.31 34.42 -22.84
N LYS A 652 2.33 34.34 -23.70
CA LYS A 652 2.54 35.32 -24.79
C LYS A 652 1.39 35.31 -25.79
N ASP A 653 0.87 34.13 -26.11
CA ASP A 653 -0.23 33.89 -27.03
C ASP A 653 -1.47 33.36 -26.31
N ALA A 654 -1.94 34.05 -25.27
CA ALA A 654 -3.20 33.67 -24.64
C ALA A 654 -4.35 33.79 -25.66
N PRO A 655 -5.19 32.75 -25.85
CA PRO A 655 -6.26 32.79 -26.83
C PRO A 655 -7.20 33.97 -26.54
N SER A 656 -7.24 34.94 -27.46
CA SER A 656 -7.97 36.22 -27.28
C SER A 656 -9.47 36.04 -27.09
N LYS A 657 -10.01 34.87 -27.49
CA LYS A 657 -11.39 34.39 -27.26
C LYS A 657 -11.41 32.87 -27.08
N SER A 658 -11.02 32.37 -25.90
CA SER A 658 -11.23 30.95 -25.54
C SER A 658 -12.72 30.58 -25.65
N LYS A 659 -13.07 29.58 -26.46
CA LYS A 659 -14.44 29.04 -26.59
C LYS A 659 -14.83 28.06 -25.48
N LEU A 660 -13.88 27.68 -24.62
CA LEU A 660 -14.11 26.74 -23.52
C LEU A 660 -15.30 27.17 -22.65
N VAL A 661 -16.30 26.33 -22.47
CA VAL A 661 -17.39 26.57 -21.51
C VAL A 661 -16.99 25.96 -20.17
N PHE A 662 -17.14 26.71 -19.08
CA PHE A 662 -16.80 26.24 -17.74
C PHE A 662 -17.95 25.40 -17.17
N SER A 663 -18.08 24.17 -17.67
CA SER A 663 -19.14 23.20 -17.31
C SER A 663 -19.04 22.74 -15.85
N ASP A 664 -20.04 22.00 -15.36
CA ASP A 664 -19.99 21.37 -14.04
C ASP A 664 -18.80 20.43 -13.92
N ASP A 665 -18.60 19.55 -14.91
CA ASP A 665 -17.47 18.61 -14.95
C ASP A 665 -16.12 19.32 -14.83
N LEU A 666 -15.96 20.48 -15.48
CA LEU A 666 -14.72 21.24 -15.42
C LEU A 666 -14.51 21.90 -14.04
N ILE A 667 -15.58 22.39 -13.40
CA ILE A 667 -15.51 22.90 -12.02
C ILE A 667 -15.17 21.77 -11.05
N ILE A 668 -15.82 20.61 -11.18
CA ILE A 668 -15.53 19.43 -10.38
C ILE A 668 -14.06 19.04 -10.53
N ALA A 669 -13.58 18.94 -11.77
CA ALA A 669 -12.19 18.59 -12.06
C ALA A 669 -11.17 19.56 -11.45
N GLN A 670 -11.40 20.88 -11.54
CA GLN A 670 -10.51 21.86 -10.91
C GLN A 670 -10.59 21.83 -9.39
N SER A 671 -11.78 21.57 -8.82
CA SER A 671 -11.98 21.47 -7.38
C SER A 671 -11.30 20.24 -6.79
N LEU A 672 -11.42 19.08 -7.46
CA LEU A 672 -10.72 17.86 -7.06
C LEU A 672 -9.20 18.02 -7.16
N LEU A 673 -8.70 18.68 -8.22
CA LEU A 673 -7.29 19.04 -8.33
C LEU A 673 -6.86 19.96 -7.18
N PHE A 674 -7.71 20.90 -6.79
CA PHE A 674 -7.41 21.83 -5.70
C PHE A 674 -7.36 21.13 -4.34
N ILE A 675 -8.24 20.16 -4.09
CA ILE A 675 -8.19 19.30 -2.90
C ILE A 675 -6.90 18.48 -2.88
N LEU A 676 -6.57 17.81 -3.99
CA LEU A 676 -5.37 16.97 -4.11
C LEU A 676 -4.07 17.77 -3.97
N GLY A 677 -3.95 18.86 -4.72
CA GLY A 677 -2.73 19.67 -4.77
C GLY A 677 -2.59 20.64 -3.60
N GLY A 678 -3.70 21.15 -3.07
CA GLY A 678 -3.73 22.15 -2.01
C GLY A 678 -3.55 21.58 -0.60
N PHE A 679 -3.92 20.32 -0.36
CA PHE A 679 -3.79 19.72 0.97
C PHE A 679 -2.40 19.11 1.20
N ASP A 680 -2.01 18.10 0.42
CA ASP A 680 -0.79 17.30 0.64
C ASP A 680 0.49 18.16 0.55
N THR A 681 0.52 19.17 -0.33
CA THR A 681 1.70 20.05 -0.44
C THR A 681 1.81 21.06 0.71
N VAL A 682 0.68 21.62 1.17
CA VAL A 682 0.67 22.56 2.30
C VAL A 682 0.98 21.83 3.60
N GLU A 683 0.40 20.64 3.81
CA GLU A 683 0.69 19.76 4.94
C GLU A 683 2.19 19.43 5.02
N SER A 684 2.80 19.05 3.89
CA SER A 684 4.23 18.75 3.85
C SER A 684 5.09 19.96 4.26
N VAL A 685 4.82 21.13 3.70
CA VAL A 685 5.56 22.36 4.04
C VAL A 685 5.38 22.75 5.50
N LEU A 686 4.15 22.65 6.04
CA LEU A 686 3.88 22.91 7.45
C LEU A 686 4.60 21.92 8.36
N SER A 687 4.57 20.63 8.02
CA SER A 687 5.23 19.58 8.81
C SER A 687 6.74 19.78 8.87
N PHE A 688 7.38 20.05 7.74
CA PHE A 688 8.81 20.35 7.70
C PHE A 688 9.16 21.68 8.35
N GLY A 689 8.33 22.71 8.18
CA GLY A 689 8.52 24.00 8.87
C GLY A 689 8.44 23.84 10.39
N VAL A 690 7.42 23.14 10.90
CA VAL A 690 7.27 22.83 12.32
C VAL A 690 8.43 21.99 12.85
N TYR A 691 8.89 21.00 12.08
CA TYR A 691 10.08 20.21 12.40
C TYR A 691 11.32 21.10 12.58
N GLU A 692 11.60 21.97 11.59
CA GLU A 692 12.77 22.87 11.64
C GLU A 692 12.66 23.92 12.75
N LEU A 693 11.46 24.42 13.07
CA LEU A 693 11.26 25.26 14.25
C LEU A 693 11.59 24.50 15.54
N GLY A 694 11.15 23.26 15.65
CA GLY A 694 11.38 22.43 16.84
C GLY A 694 12.87 22.19 17.10
N ILE A 695 13.65 21.86 16.07
CA ILE A 695 15.07 21.50 16.22
C ILE A 695 16.04 22.69 16.17
N ASN A 696 15.59 23.89 15.76
CA ASN A 696 16.40 25.11 15.73
C ASN A 696 15.80 26.21 16.63
N PRO A 697 16.06 26.18 17.96
CA PRO A 697 15.42 27.08 18.92
C PRO A 697 15.77 28.56 18.73
N ASP A 698 16.96 28.87 18.23
CA ASP A 698 17.40 30.23 17.88
C ASP A 698 16.62 30.81 16.70
N ILE A 699 16.39 30.00 15.67
CA ILE A 699 15.57 30.37 14.51
C ILE A 699 14.10 30.55 14.94
N GLN A 700 13.60 29.65 15.79
CA GLN A 700 12.24 29.75 16.33
C GLN A 700 12.04 31.04 17.12
N GLU A 701 12.99 31.42 17.98
CA GLU A 701 12.88 32.63 18.79
C GLU A 701 12.96 33.89 17.94
N LYS A 702 13.85 33.92 16.94
CA LYS A 702 13.93 35.05 15.99
C LYS A 702 12.64 35.22 15.19
N LEU A 703 12.01 34.11 14.77
CA LEU A 703 10.71 34.16 14.10
C LEU A 703 9.59 34.60 15.05
N TYR A 704 9.61 34.12 16.30
CA TYR A 704 8.68 34.54 17.34
C TYR A 704 8.74 36.05 17.57
N GLU A 705 9.94 36.63 17.69
CA GLU A 705 10.11 38.07 17.91
C GLU A 705 9.48 38.92 16.80
N GLU A 706 9.69 38.57 15.52
CA GLU A 706 9.08 39.27 14.38
C GLU A 706 7.55 39.16 14.41
N VAL A 707 7.04 37.95 14.58
CA VAL A 707 5.59 37.68 14.57
C VAL A 707 4.90 38.35 15.77
N LYS A 708 5.53 38.31 16.94
CA LYS A 708 5.04 38.95 18.16
C LYS A 708 4.98 40.46 18.01
N ALA A 709 6.03 41.09 17.45
CA ALA A 709 6.03 42.54 17.21
C ALA A 709 4.87 42.94 16.28
N ALA A 710 4.66 42.20 15.21
CA ALA A 710 3.54 42.43 14.30
C ALA A 710 2.17 42.22 14.97
N ALA A 711 2.05 41.23 15.85
CA ALA A 711 0.82 41.00 16.62
C ALA A 711 0.55 42.13 17.63
N ASP A 712 1.56 42.55 18.39
CA ASP A 712 1.45 43.63 19.39
C ASP A 712 1.05 44.97 18.74
N GLU A 713 1.54 45.25 17.53
CA GLU A 713 1.19 46.46 16.77
C GLU A 713 -0.24 46.44 16.18
N ASN A 714 -0.88 45.27 16.11
CA ASN A 714 -2.16 45.07 15.43
C ASN A 714 -3.21 44.35 16.32
N ASP A 715 -3.17 44.59 17.64
CA ASP A 715 -4.12 44.06 18.63
C ASP A 715 -4.29 42.52 18.59
N GLY A 716 -3.24 41.80 18.19
CA GLY A 716 -3.24 40.34 18.08
C GLY A 716 -3.93 39.78 16.82
N GLU A 717 -4.34 40.64 15.88
CA GLU A 717 -4.95 40.22 14.62
C GLU A 717 -3.98 40.33 13.44
N PHE A 718 -3.99 39.32 12.57
CA PHE A 718 -3.26 39.37 11.30
C PHE A 718 -4.22 39.74 10.16
N SER A 719 -3.77 40.62 9.28
CA SER A 719 -4.42 40.88 7.99
C SER A 719 -3.58 40.28 6.86
N TYR A 720 -4.17 40.21 5.65
CA TYR A 720 -3.45 39.78 4.46
C TYR A 720 -2.17 40.58 4.20
N ASP A 721 -2.17 41.89 4.47
CA ASP A 721 -1.00 42.74 4.25
C ASP A 721 0.06 42.52 5.32
N ILE A 722 -0.35 42.40 6.59
CA ILE A 722 0.56 42.17 7.71
C ILE A 722 1.32 40.87 7.52
N ILE A 723 0.60 39.76 7.28
CA ILE A 723 1.23 38.44 7.17
C ILE A 723 2.22 38.36 6.00
N ASN A 724 1.96 39.10 4.92
CA ASN A 724 2.83 39.15 3.75
C ASN A 724 3.95 40.18 3.86
N SER A 725 3.98 41.00 4.92
CA SER A 725 5.08 41.94 5.20
C SER A 725 6.17 41.37 6.12
N LEU A 726 5.96 40.19 6.72
CA LEU A 726 6.90 39.56 7.65
C LEU A 726 8.10 38.98 6.88
N GLU A 727 9.22 39.70 6.89
CA GLU A 727 10.39 39.38 6.06
C GLU A 727 11.09 38.10 6.54
N TYR A 728 11.24 37.88 7.84
CA TYR A 728 11.90 36.70 8.40
C TYR A 728 11.03 35.44 8.24
N LEU A 729 9.71 35.56 8.39
CA LEU A 729 8.77 34.48 8.05
C LEU A 729 8.90 34.05 6.58
N ASP A 730 9.03 35.01 5.66
CA ASP A 730 9.23 34.72 4.23
C ASP A 730 10.56 34.01 3.97
N MET A 731 11.64 34.43 4.65
CA MET A 731 12.93 33.75 4.59
C MET A 731 12.87 32.32 5.16
N PHE A 732 12.18 32.14 6.29
CA PHE A 732 11.99 30.84 6.94
C PHE A 732 11.25 29.84 6.02
N ILE A 733 10.12 30.27 5.44
CA ILE A 733 9.35 29.44 4.51
C ILE A 733 10.15 29.17 3.24
N SER A 734 10.91 30.16 2.77
CA SER A 734 11.71 29.99 1.56
C SER A 734 12.80 28.93 1.75
N GLU A 735 13.46 28.92 2.91
CA GLU A 735 14.44 27.89 3.28
C GLU A 735 13.81 26.52 3.52
N THR A 736 12.60 26.47 4.11
CA THR A 736 11.81 25.24 4.22
C THR A 736 11.52 24.64 2.85
N LEU A 737 11.05 25.46 1.90
CA LEU A 737 10.77 25.04 0.52
C LEU A 737 12.03 24.70 -0.29
N ARG A 738 13.19 25.26 0.07
CA ARG A 738 14.48 24.89 -0.54
C ARG A 738 14.90 23.50 -0.07
N LYS A 739 14.87 23.27 1.24
CA LYS A 739 15.34 22.02 1.84
C LYS A 739 14.34 20.87 1.60
N TYR A 740 13.06 21.20 1.50
CA TYR A 740 11.96 20.24 1.36
C TYR A 740 10.93 20.66 0.30
N PRO A 741 11.30 20.79 -0.98
CA PRO A 741 10.36 21.12 -2.05
C PRO A 741 9.35 19.98 -2.23
N PRO A 742 8.03 20.19 -2.04
CA PRO A 742 7.05 19.10 -2.15
C PRO A 742 7.13 18.35 -3.49
N ALA A 743 7.36 19.09 -4.58
CA ALA A 743 7.69 18.53 -5.89
C ALA A 743 9.22 18.47 -6.07
N GLY A 744 9.82 17.28 -5.83
CA GLY A 744 11.26 17.07 -5.94
C GLY A 744 11.83 17.23 -7.36
N ARG A 745 10.98 17.12 -8.40
CA ARG A 745 11.33 17.38 -9.79
C ARG A 745 10.12 17.89 -10.59
N THR A 746 10.36 18.49 -11.76
CA THR A 746 9.30 18.68 -12.75
C THR A 746 9.70 18.19 -14.13
N GLU A 747 8.70 17.91 -14.96
CA GLU A 747 8.90 17.33 -16.29
C GLU A 747 8.24 18.20 -17.36
N ARG A 748 8.82 18.17 -18.56
CA ARG A 748 8.26 18.76 -19.79
C ARG A 748 8.32 17.75 -20.92
N LYS A 749 7.29 17.74 -21.78
CA LYS A 749 7.21 16.88 -22.97
C LYS A 749 7.29 17.75 -24.22
N SER A 750 8.24 17.45 -25.10
CA SER A 750 8.39 18.19 -26.35
C SER A 750 7.22 17.91 -27.30
N THR A 751 6.57 18.95 -27.82
CA THR A 751 5.43 18.86 -28.75
C THR A 751 5.84 18.72 -30.22
N ARG A 752 7.11 18.92 -30.52
CA ARG A 752 7.73 18.80 -31.85
C ARG A 752 9.25 18.66 -31.68
N PRO A 753 10.01 18.28 -32.72
CA PRO A 753 11.46 18.17 -32.62
C PRO A 753 12.11 19.46 -32.10
N TYR A 754 13.04 19.35 -31.17
CA TYR A 754 13.68 20.49 -30.51
C TYR A 754 15.20 20.35 -30.49
N LYS A 755 15.91 21.31 -31.08
CA LYS A 755 17.38 21.36 -31.05
C LYS A 755 17.83 22.02 -29.74
N ILE A 756 18.59 21.29 -28.93
CA ILE A 756 19.18 21.87 -27.71
C ILE A 756 20.20 22.95 -28.13
N PRO A 757 20.07 24.21 -27.64
CA PRO A 757 20.98 25.29 -27.99
C PRO A 757 22.44 24.94 -27.69
N ASP A 758 23.33 25.35 -28.59
CA ASP A 758 24.78 25.12 -28.48
C ASP A 758 25.15 23.63 -28.34
N SER A 759 24.39 22.76 -29.02
CA SER A 759 24.69 21.33 -29.15
C SER A 759 24.19 20.77 -30.48
N ASP A 760 24.65 19.58 -30.83
CA ASP A 760 24.16 18.81 -31.98
C ASP A 760 22.93 17.94 -31.65
N LEU A 761 22.51 17.91 -30.38
CA LEU A 761 21.38 17.10 -29.95
C LEU A 761 20.05 17.70 -30.43
N THR A 762 19.31 16.92 -31.20
CA THR A 762 17.91 17.20 -31.52
C THR A 762 17.01 16.18 -30.84
N LEU A 763 16.18 16.64 -29.91
CA LEU A 763 15.16 15.84 -29.26
C LEU A 763 14.02 15.54 -30.23
N PRO A 764 13.63 14.27 -30.41
CA PRO A 764 12.41 13.91 -31.15
C PRO A 764 11.16 14.48 -30.46
N GLU A 765 10.07 14.60 -31.22
CA GLU A 765 8.75 14.85 -30.63
C GLU A 765 8.40 13.79 -29.57
N GLY A 766 7.74 14.22 -28.49
CA GLY A 766 7.38 13.36 -27.36
C GLY A 766 8.49 13.10 -26.35
N SER A 767 9.72 13.59 -26.58
CA SER A 767 10.83 13.47 -25.62
C SER A 767 10.49 14.11 -24.27
N ILE A 768 10.89 13.45 -23.18
CA ILE A 768 10.70 13.96 -21.82
C ILE A 768 11.99 14.62 -21.35
N VAL A 769 11.83 15.82 -20.80
CA VAL A 769 12.88 16.60 -20.16
C VAL A 769 12.56 16.69 -18.68
N THR A 770 13.51 16.29 -17.82
CA THR A 770 13.39 16.32 -16.36
C THR A 770 14.28 17.40 -15.76
N ILE A 771 13.72 18.14 -14.82
CA ILE A 771 14.39 19.22 -14.09
C ILE A 771 14.42 18.83 -12.61
N PRO A 772 15.60 18.46 -12.07
CA PRO A 772 15.75 17.89 -10.73
C PRO A 772 15.81 18.99 -9.66
N ILE A 773 14.66 19.43 -9.18
CA ILE A 773 14.51 20.59 -8.29
C ILE A 773 15.25 20.36 -6.97
N TYR A 774 15.01 19.21 -6.32
CA TYR A 774 15.60 18.88 -5.03
C TYR A 774 17.14 18.87 -5.10
N GLN A 775 17.69 18.30 -6.16
CA GLN A 775 19.13 18.16 -6.36
C GLN A 775 19.77 19.52 -6.62
N VAL A 776 19.13 20.39 -7.44
CA VAL A 776 19.57 21.78 -7.62
C VAL A 776 19.50 22.57 -6.31
N HIS A 777 18.48 22.34 -5.48
CA HIS A 777 18.32 22.99 -4.19
C HIS A 777 19.34 22.53 -3.13
N HIS A 778 19.99 21.38 -3.37
CA HIS A 778 21.02 20.80 -2.50
C HIS A 778 22.42 20.80 -3.14
N ASP A 779 22.60 21.46 -4.28
CA ASP A 779 23.92 21.59 -4.89
C ASP A 779 24.72 22.69 -4.18
N GLU A 780 25.85 22.29 -3.60
CA GLU A 780 26.81 23.15 -2.89
C GLU A 780 27.31 24.32 -3.76
N ASP A 781 27.31 24.17 -5.09
CA ASP A 781 27.73 25.22 -6.02
C ASP A 781 26.78 26.43 -5.99
N TYR A 782 25.51 26.21 -5.60
CA TYR A 782 24.49 27.27 -5.48
C TYR A 782 24.07 27.55 -4.03
N TRP A 783 24.28 26.57 -3.14
CA TRP A 783 23.81 26.57 -1.75
C TRP A 783 24.92 26.06 -0.81
N PRO A 784 25.80 26.94 -0.31
CA PRO A 784 26.90 26.53 0.57
C PRO A 784 26.39 25.85 1.86
N GLU A 785 26.91 24.70 2.27
CA GLU A 785 26.36 23.90 3.39
C GLU A 785 24.85 23.59 3.25
N PRO A 786 24.42 22.93 2.16
CA PRO A 786 23.01 22.82 1.77
C PRO A 786 22.16 21.99 2.73
N SER A 787 22.78 21.19 3.60
CA SER A 787 22.10 20.42 4.65
C SER A 787 21.73 21.27 5.87
N LYS A 788 22.43 22.38 6.10
CA LYS A 788 22.15 23.32 7.20
C LYS A 788 20.93 24.17 6.85
N PHE A 789 19.95 24.19 7.77
CA PHE A 789 18.80 25.06 7.66
C PHE A 789 19.19 26.49 8.03
N ASP A 790 19.16 27.40 7.06
CA ASP A 790 19.58 28.80 7.25
C ASP A 790 18.67 29.76 6.47
N PRO A 791 17.68 30.39 7.15
CA PRO A 791 16.81 31.40 6.54
C PRO A 791 17.56 32.59 5.93
N GLU A 792 18.72 32.98 6.46
CA GLU A 792 19.47 34.17 6.02
C GLU A 792 20.02 34.04 4.58
N ARG A 793 19.97 32.83 4.00
CA ARG A 793 20.22 32.58 2.58
C ARG A 793 19.26 33.32 1.64
N PHE A 794 18.12 33.75 2.17
CA PHE A 794 17.06 34.45 1.46
C PHE A 794 16.96 35.94 1.76
N THR A 795 17.95 36.52 2.45
CA THR A 795 18.10 37.97 2.48
C THR A 795 18.20 38.52 1.05
N LYS A 796 17.70 39.75 0.83
CA LYS A 796 17.71 40.41 -0.49
C LYS A 796 19.12 40.42 -1.11
N GLU A 797 20.15 40.63 -0.30
CA GLU A 797 21.55 40.59 -0.73
C GLU A 797 21.96 39.19 -1.21
N ASN A 798 21.78 38.15 -0.39
CA ASN A 798 22.21 36.79 -0.72
C ASN A 798 21.42 36.20 -1.90
N ALA A 799 20.11 36.44 -1.95
CA ALA A 799 19.26 36.00 -3.05
C ALA A 799 19.67 36.62 -4.39
N SER A 800 20.04 37.91 -4.41
CA SER A 800 20.44 38.62 -5.63
C SER A 800 21.73 38.10 -6.28
N LYS A 801 22.62 37.50 -5.49
CA LYS A 801 23.88 36.90 -5.95
C LYS A 801 23.69 35.52 -6.59
N ARG A 802 22.55 34.87 -6.33
CA ARG A 802 22.27 33.51 -6.79
C ARG A 802 21.58 33.53 -8.15
N HIS A 803 21.85 32.51 -8.97
CA HIS A 803 21.12 32.34 -10.22
C HIS A 803 19.62 32.13 -9.96
N PRO A 804 18.69 32.83 -10.64
CA PRO A 804 17.26 32.76 -10.34
C PRO A 804 16.62 31.37 -10.46
N PHE A 805 17.20 30.47 -11.26
CA PHE A 805 16.71 29.09 -11.44
C PHE A 805 17.31 28.10 -10.43
N ALA A 806 18.25 28.53 -9.59
CA ALA A 806 18.74 27.70 -8.48
C ALA A 806 17.67 27.51 -7.40
N TYR A 807 16.68 28.41 -7.32
CA TYR A 807 15.53 28.32 -6.45
C TYR A 807 14.23 28.24 -7.28
N GLN A 808 13.47 27.16 -7.13
CA GLN A 808 12.32 26.86 -7.99
C GLN A 808 11.26 25.94 -7.35
N PRO A 809 10.88 26.12 -6.07
CA PRO A 809 9.94 25.21 -5.38
C PRO A 809 8.55 25.15 -6.03
N PHE A 810 8.15 26.22 -6.73
CA PHE A 810 6.88 26.31 -7.46
C PHE A 810 7.05 26.15 -8.99
N GLY A 811 8.24 25.76 -9.44
CA GLY A 811 8.63 25.76 -10.84
C GLY A 811 8.66 27.16 -11.47
N HIS A 812 8.98 27.21 -12.77
CA HIS A 812 9.07 28.45 -13.54
C HIS A 812 8.26 28.40 -14.85
N GLY A 813 8.02 29.58 -15.43
CA GLY A 813 7.33 29.76 -16.71
C GLY A 813 5.81 29.55 -16.66
N PRO A 814 5.14 29.51 -17.82
CA PRO A 814 3.68 29.45 -17.90
C PRO A 814 3.02 28.24 -17.22
N ARG A 815 3.77 27.14 -17.06
CA ARG A 815 3.35 25.91 -16.36
C ARG A 815 3.72 25.89 -14.88
N ASN A 816 4.13 27.01 -14.27
CA ASN A 816 4.42 27.08 -12.84
C ASN A 816 3.16 26.83 -11.97
N CYS A 817 3.37 26.63 -10.66
CA CYS A 817 2.28 26.43 -9.71
C CYS A 817 1.32 27.63 -9.72
N ILE A 818 0.04 27.36 -9.98
CA ILE A 818 -1.03 28.38 -9.99
C ILE A 818 -1.42 28.79 -8.56
N GLY A 819 -1.30 27.85 -7.61
CA GLY A 819 -1.71 28.03 -6.22
C GLY A 819 -0.62 28.59 -5.31
N ASN A 820 0.51 29.08 -5.86
CA ASN A 820 1.65 29.55 -5.06
C ASN A 820 1.21 30.55 -3.97
N ARG A 821 0.56 31.64 -4.36
CA ARG A 821 0.13 32.68 -3.41
C ARG A 821 -0.92 32.18 -2.40
N PHE A 822 -1.83 31.32 -2.84
CA PHE A 822 -2.81 30.69 -1.96
C PHE A 822 -2.10 29.89 -0.87
N ALA A 823 -1.22 28.97 -1.27
CA ALA A 823 -0.47 28.11 -0.37
C ALA A 823 0.45 28.91 0.57
N LEU A 824 1.19 29.89 0.05
CA LEU A 824 2.06 30.73 0.89
C LEU A 824 1.26 31.54 1.91
N THR A 825 0.09 32.07 1.55
CA THR A 825 -0.75 32.82 2.51
C THR A 825 -1.22 31.90 3.65
N GLU A 826 -1.68 30.70 3.30
CA GLU A 826 -2.12 29.69 4.28
C GLU A 826 -0.97 29.23 5.19
N VAL A 827 0.18 28.87 4.62
CA VAL A 827 1.38 28.42 5.35
C VAL A 827 1.89 29.52 6.28
N LYS A 828 2.02 30.76 5.79
CA LYS A 828 2.47 31.90 6.60
C LYS A 828 1.58 32.10 7.81
N LEU A 829 0.26 32.14 7.60
CA LEU A 829 -0.69 32.39 8.68
C LEU A 829 -0.68 31.26 9.72
N ALA A 830 -0.62 30.00 9.27
CA ALA A 830 -0.53 28.86 10.16
C ALA A 830 0.77 28.86 10.97
N LEU A 831 1.93 29.10 10.35
CA LEU A 831 3.23 29.14 11.06
C LEU A 831 3.33 30.34 12.02
N ALA A 832 2.84 31.52 11.62
CA ALA A 832 2.78 32.69 12.49
C ALA A 832 1.92 32.43 13.73
N GLN A 833 0.73 31.84 13.53
CA GLN A 833 -0.14 31.44 14.64
C GLN A 833 0.50 30.38 15.53
N LEU A 834 1.21 29.40 14.97
CA LEU A 834 1.90 28.37 15.75
C LEU A 834 3.01 28.95 16.61
N VAL A 835 3.94 29.72 16.02
CA VAL A 835 5.09 30.27 16.74
C VAL A 835 4.68 31.33 17.78
N LEU A 836 3.62 32.10 17.51
CA LEU A 836 3.10 33.09 18.45
C LEU A 836 2.52 32.43 19.72
N ASN A 837 1.83 31.31 19.55
CA ASN A 837 1.08 30.66 20.63
C ASN A 837 1.86 29.55 21.34
N PHE A 838 2.86 28.96 20.68
CA PHE A 838 3.53 27.77 21.15
C PHE A 838 5.04 27.84 20.99
N LYS A 839 5.74 27.21 21.93
CA LYS A 839 7.15 26.86 21.83
C LYS A 839 7.24 25.38 21.49
N LEU A 840 7.96 25.07 20.43
CA LEU A 840 8.13 23.72 19.89
C LEU A 840 9.50 23.17 20.26
N GLU A 841 9.58 21.95 20.77
CA GLU A 841 10.84 21.32 21.18
C GLU A 841 10.86 19.84 20.76
N PRO A 842 12.02 19.25 20.44
CA PRO A 842 12.10 17.83 20.17
C PRO A 842 11.75 17.03 21.44
N ASN A 843 11.17 15.86 21.24
CA ASN A 843 10.91 14.87 22.27
C ASN A 843 11.68 13.56 21.95
N LYS A 844 11.50 12.54 22.78
CA LYS A 844 12.19 11.23 22.61
C LYS A 844 11.83 10.49 21.31
N ASP A 845 10.69 10.83 20.71
CA ASP A 845 10.16 10.20 19.50
C ASP A 845 10.47 11.05 18.24
N THR A 846 11.09 12.23 18.40
CA THR A 846 11.51 13.09 17.28
C THR A 846 12.69 12.47 16.55
N VAL A 847 12.50 12.12 15.27
CA VAL A 847 13.56 11.57 14.42
C VAL A 847 14.44 12.69 13.86
N ILE A 848 15.75 12.64 14.18
CA ILE A 848 16.75 13.62 13.70
C ILE A 848 17.94 12.86 13.10
N PRO A 849 18.25 13.00 11.80
CA PRO A 849 17.54 13.79 10.78
C PRO A 849 16.22 13.14 10.32
N ILE A 850 15.27 13.96 9.90
CA ILE A 850 13.97 13.51 9.40
C ILE A 850 14.11 12.59 8.18
N LYS A 851 13.28 11.56 8.09
CA LYS A 851 13.18 10.64 6.95
C LYS A 851 12.01 11.02 6.06
N PHE A 852 12.10 10.73 4.77
CA PHE A 852 11.03 10.97 3.81
C PHE A 852 10.20 9.70 3.58
N ALA A 853 8.88 9.87 3.45
CA ALA A 853 8.00 8.79 3.03
C ALA A 853 8.31 8.36 1.61
N ASN A 854 8.10 7.08 1.33
CA ASN A 854 8.04 6.58 -0.05
C ASN A 854 6.79 7.16 -0.74
N GLY A 855 6.98 7.94 -1.81
CA GLY A 855 5.88 8.57 -2.53
C GLY A 855 6.31 9.44 -3.71
N ALA A 856 5.33 10.06 -4.37
CA ALA A 856 5.58 10.98 -5.48
C ALA A 856 6.04 12.38 -5.00
N ASN A 857 5.56 12.82 -3.84
CA ASN A 857 5.89 14.10 -3.22
C ASN A 857 6.87 13.89 -2.05
N ILE A 858 7.69 14.91 -1.77
CA ILE A 858 8.52 14.95 -0.57
C ILE A 858 7.62 15.23 0.64
N LYS A 859 7.61 14.31 1.60
CA LYS A 859 6.91 14.45 2.88
C LYS A 859 7.60 13.62 3.96
N PRO A 860 7.39 13.90 5.26
CA PRO A 860 7.91 13.08 6.34
C PRO A 860 7.43 11.62 6.25
N ASP A 861 8.28 10.65 6.61
CA ASP A 861 7.96 9.20 6.63
C ASP A 861 6.92 8.86 7.70
N ASP A 862 7.05 9.49 8.86
CA ASP A 862 6.13 9.42 9.99
C ASP A 862 5.61 10.82 10.33
N ASN A 863 4.54 10.88 11.14
CA ASN A 863 4.07 12.15 11.71
C ASN A 863 5.20 12.81 12.51
N VAL A 864 5.40 14.11 12.30
CA VAL A 864 6.38 14.91 13.05
C VAL A 864 5.94 14.98 14.52
N SER A 865 6.69 14.32 15.40
CA SER A 865 6.46 14.33 16.84
C SER A 865 7.33 15.39 17.52
N LEU A 866 6.71 16.33 18.24
CA LEU A 866 7.37 17.39 19.01
C LEU A 866 6.62 17.63 20.33
N ASN A 867 7.33 18.12 21.33
CA ASN A 867 6.73 18.74 22.51
C ASN A 867 6.20 20.13 22.16
N VAL A 868 4.99 20.43 22.61
CA VAL A 868 4.32 21.72 22.40
C VAL A 868 4.08 22.36 23.78
N GLN A 869 4.69 23.52 24.01
CA GLN A 869 4.51 24.31 25.23
C GLN A 869 3.79 25.61 24.89
N LEU A 870 2.87 26.07 25.74
CA LEU A 870 2.19 27.35 25.53
C LEU A 870 3.17 28.51 25.76
N ARG A 871 3.17 29.49 24.85
CA ARG A 871 3.84 30.78 25.06
C ARG A 871 2.88 31.72 25.82
N SER A 872 3.46 32.52 26.71
CA SER A 872 2.77 33.48 27.58
C SER A 872 2.42 34.78 26.88
#